data_AF-R7D1S4-F1
#
_entry.id   AF-R7D1S4-F1
#
_cell.length_a   1.000
_cell.length_b   1.000
_cell.length_c   1.000
_cell.angle_alpha   90.00
_cell.angle_beta   90.00
_cell.angle_gamma   90.00
#
_symmetry.space_group_name_H-M   'P 1'
#
loop_
_entity.id
_entity.type
_entity.pdbx_description
1 polymer ?
#
loop_
_entity_poly.entity_id
_entity_poly.type
_entity_poly.pdbx_seq_one_letter_code
_entity_poly.pdbx_strand_id
1 'polypeptide(L)'
;MAKDKNSKKSAAKNVVTVSPRKRHDLSYTQNRELSWLRFDGRVLDEAFDETVPLFERLNFVSIFESNLVEFFMVRIGGLSDLATLKRQPVDNKSNMTPAEQIECVFNALPPMIDRAVDAQHRIEAALESYGIVRAHPDMLDGDERTFVEGYFQAYVSPVISPLVIDPRHPFPNLRNGGLYLACAIESAEEENLLGLIEIPPSLNRVIEMPHAVGEYRYILLEDVILACFDSCFGSYTPLDRAVIRVTRNADIDPDGEGVEEDEDYRMHMKRILKKRLRLQPVALSISGDLAPSTLKTIRKSLGLKSRSVLHVDAPLDLGYVFGIESHVPTHARERLLFPPFKPQQNPDIDPSRPMREQVLEGDKLLMYPYQAMTPLLDLVHQAAFDEDCISIRITLYRVAKQSRLCESLIDAAENGKEVTVLMELRARFDEQNNIEWAERLEEAGCTVIYGSEGFKCHSKVCQITYREGMSLTRLTLLGTGNFNEKTAKLYSDFMLMTAHPGIGEDANLFFRNLSLGNLKGDYRYLGVAPAGLKPLILRGLNREIERAQAGQSARVFFKLNSLTDREVIDKISEASRAGVQVQMIIRGISCLLPGIEGKTDGVHIRSIVGRFLEHARIYSFGVDSDTIYLSSADMMTRNTEHRVEIAYPVLDSACRALVQRYVKAQLKDNVKARVLSPSGEWMPVTRGAGEAPFNSQEYLLARAYRDADEAASKRESAPVVDIPDDSPAAMAQAEAELDAAEASAVEAQTLAAPSKKPGASAGAQTQVGAKGAEMSAGLNEAASPSVSVEAGAAPQAAAAAGIPVKATIVEPEPESQAESAPRATAGSPRGQHARPKVAAKKALARRQPGRFKLGLGLIGMGIKTLITGKTK
;
A
#
# COMPACT_ATOMS: atom_id res chain seq x y z
N MET A 1 -33.99 37.10 67.55
CA MET A 1 -33.66 35.69 67.89
C MET A 1 -34.30 34.80 66.84
N ALA A 2 -33.50 33.87 66.31
CA ALA A 2 -33.57 33.36 64.93
C ALA A 2 -34.86 32.61 64.56
N LYS A 3 -35.38 32.90 63.37
CA LYS A 3 -36.44 32.14 62.69
C LYS A 3 -35.84 31.42 61.48
N ASP A 4 -35.95 30.10 61.51
CA ASP A 4 -35.74 29.17 60.40
C ASP A 4 -36.62 29.50 59.19
N LYS A 5 -36.00 29.62 58.02
CA LYS A 5 -36.60 29.43 56.70
C LYS A 5 -35.50 29.06 55.70
N ASN A 6 -35.49 27.82 55.20
CA ASN A 6 -35.74 27.64 53.77
C ASN A 6 -35.95 26.17 53.38
N SER A 7 -37.18 25.92 52.95
CA SER A 7 -37.55 24.85 52.03
C SER A 7 -37.08 25.19 50.62
N LYS A 8 -36.48 24.23 49.92
CA LYS A 8 -36.60 24.06 48.46
C LYS A 8 -36.16 22.64 48.09
N LYS A 9 -37.15 21.76 47.94
CA LYS A 9 -37.05 20.44 47.32
C LYS A 9 -37.02 20.59 45.80
N SER A 10 -36.28 19.67 45.17
CA SER A 10 -36.64 18.98 43.92
C SER A 10 -36.52 19.73 42.59
N ALA A 11 -35.31 19.67 42.02
CA ALA A 11 -35.11 19.47 40.58
C ALA A 11 -33.95 18.47 40.41
N ALA A 12 -34.27 17.17 40.48
CA ALA A 12 -33.30 16.11 40.23
C ALA A 12 -32.91 16.15 38.75
N LYS A 13 -31.67 16.53 38.47
CA LYS A 13 -31.03 16.39 37.16
C LYS A 13 -31.00 14.89 36.82
N ASN A 14 -31.58 14.53 35.68
CA ASN A 14 -31.30 13.26 35.01
C ASN A 14 -29.80 13.20 34.71
N VAL A 15 -29.04 12.58 35.61
CA VAL A 15 -27.68 12.14 35.33
C VAL A 15 -27.84 10.97 34.36
N VAL A 16 -27.53 11.20 33.09
CA VAL A 16 -27.28 10.12 32.13
C VAL A 16 -26.11 9.34 32.71
N THR A 17 -26.43 8.23 33.36
CA THR A 17 -25.45 7.22 33.78
C THR A 17 -24.82 6.68 32.51
N VAL A 18 -23.63 7.18 32.18
CA VAL A 18 -22.74 6.57 31.20
C VAL A 18 -22.57 5.11 31.64
N SER A 19 -23.12 4.19 30.85
CA SER A 19 -22.93 2.75 31.05
C SER A 19 -21.44 2.48 31.26
N PRO A 20 -21.03 1.71 32.28
CA PRO A 20 -19.62 1.41 32.51
C PRO A 20 -19.07 0.79 31.22
N ARG A 21 -17.99 1.37 30.66
CA ARG A 21 -17.30 0.81 29.49
C ARG A 21 -17.07 -0.68 29.77
N LYS A 22 -17.65 -1.54 28.93
CA LYS A 22 -17.49 -2.99 29.02
C LYS A 22 -15.99 -3.27 29.01
N ARG A 23 -15.46 -3.79 30.12
CA ARG A 23 -14.01 -4.05 30.25
C ARG A 23 -13.66 -5.11 29.21
N HIS A 24 -12.73 -4.81 28.30
CA HIS A 24 -12.28 -5.78 27.30
C HIS A 24 -11.60 -6.98 27.98
N ASP A 25 -11.84 -8.18 27.46
CA ASP A 25 -11.16 -9.40 27.92
C ASP A 25 -9.78 -9.49 27.26
N LEU A 26 -8.72 -9.32 28.06
CA LEU A 26 -7.36 -9.25 27.55
C LEU A 26 -6.64 -10.61 27.56
N SER A 27 -7.30 -11.68 28.04
CA SER A 27 -6.69 -13.00 28.21
C SER A 27 -6.18 -13.65 26.92
N TYR A 28 -6.74 -13.26 25.77
CA TYR A 28 -6.37 -13.75 24.44
C TYR A 28 -5.81 -12.64 23.54
N THR A 29 -5.35 -11.54 24.12
CA THR A 29 -4.73 -10.45 23.36
C THR A 29 -3.34 -10.10 23.84
N GLN A 30 -2.53 -9.54 22.93
CA GLN A 30 -1.15 -9.13 23.21
C GLN A 30 -0.87 -7.71 22.73
N ASN A 31 0.19 -7.11 23.28
CA ASN A 31 0.64 -5.78 22.88
C ASN A 31 1.05 -5.73 21.40
N ARG A 32 0.60 -4.69 20.71
CA ARG A 32 0.76 -4.52 19.26
C ARG A 32 2.22 -4.27 18.86
N GLU A 33 2.94 -3.50 19.67
CA GLU A 33 4.30 -3.02 19.44
C GLU A 33 5.30 -4.17 19.63
N LEU A 34 5.13 -4.97 20.69
CA LEU A 34 5.90 -6.19 20.89
C LEU A 34 5.61 -7.24 19.81
N SER A 35 4.35 -7.35 19.37
CA SER A 35 3.98 -8.20 18.24
C SER A 35 4.64 -7.74 16.93
N TRP A 36 4.83 -6.43 16.75
CA TRP A 36 5.60 -5.87 15.63
C TRP A 36 7.10 -6.19 15.74
N LEU A 37 7.73 -6.01 16.92
CA LEU A 37 9.13 -6.41 17.13
C LEU A 37 9.35 -7.89 16.86
N ARG A 38 8.42 -8.76 17.27
CA ARG A 38 8.46 -10.20 16.97
C ARG A 38 8.31 -10.49 15.47
N PHE A 39 7.60 -9.65 14.71
CA PHE A 39 7.59 -9.75 13.25
C PHE A 39 8.96 -9.42 12.67
N ASP A 40 9.56 -8.31 13.07
CA ASP A 40 10.85 -7.90 12.54
C ASP A 40 11.97 -8.86 12.98
N GLY A 41 11.84 -9.46 14.17
CA GLY A 41 12.67 -10.57 14.61
C GLY A 41 12.59 -11.79 13.69
N ARG A 42 11.42 -12.08 13.08
CA ARG A 42 11.32 -13.13 12.04
C ARG A 42 11.99 -12.75 10.74
N VAL A 43 12.05 -11.47 10.40
CA VAL A 43 12.85 -10.97 9.25
C VAL A 43 14.33 -11.21 9.53
N LEU A 44 14.79 -10.85 10.74
CA LEU A 44 16.16 -11.11 11.16
C LEU A 44 16.50 -12.61 11.21
N ASP A 45 15.54 -13.48 11.54
CA ASP A 45 15.77 -14.93 11.53
C ASP A 45 16.17 -15.47 10.14
N GLU A 46 15.76 -14.83 9.04
CA GLU A 46 16.19 -15.21 7.69
C GLU A 46 17.69 -14.95 7.48
N ALA A 47 18.31 -14.02 8.22
CA ALA A 47 19.75 -13.80 8.19
C ALA A 47 20.54 -14.96 8.83
N PHE A 48 19.89 -15.80 9.63
CA PHE A 48 20.48 -16.98 10.25
C PHE A 48 20.13 -18.30 9.54
N ASP A 49 19.23 -18.26 8.55
CA ASP A 49 18.82 -19.45 7.81
C ASP A 49 19.83 -19.78 6.71
N GLU A 50 20.54 -20.90 6.85
CA GLU A 50 21.54 -21.36 5.86
C GLU A 50 20.94 -21.77 4.51
N THR A 51 19.61 -21.94 4.42
CA THR A 51 18.93 -22.15 3.13
C THR A 51 18.77 -20.85 2.32
N VAL A 52 19.01 -19.69 2.94
CA VAL A 52 19.07 -18.38 2.28
C VAL A 52 20.50 -18.13 1.79
N PRO A 53 20.70 -17.76 0.52
CA PRO A 53 22.03 -17.43 -0.01
C PRO A 53 22.76 -16.38 0.83
N LEU A 54 24.09 -16.50 0.94
CA LEU A 54 24.86 -15.77 1.94
C LEU A 54 24.70 -14.24 1.84
N PHE A 55 24.71 -13.66 0.64
CA PHE A 55 24.54 -12.22 0.47
C PHE A 55 23.09 -11.79 0.75
N GLU A 56 22.11 -12.63 0.41
CA GLU A 56 20.69 -12.37 0.72
C GLU A 56 20.44 -12.33 2.23
N ARG A 57 21.21 -13.06 3.03
CA ARG A 57 21.18 -12.94 4.50
C ARG A 57 21.60 -11.54 4.96
N LEU A 58 22.58 -10.92 4.30
CA LEU A 58 22.96 -9.52 4.57
C LEU A 58 21.84 -8.56 4.17
N ASN A 59 21.17 -8.81 3.04
CA ASN A 59 19.96 -8.07 2.64
C ASN A 59 18.89 -8.14 3.74
N PHE A 60 18.67 -9.30 4.38
CA PHE A 60 17.72 -9.42 5.49
C PHE A 60 18.12 -8.61 6.74
N VAL A 61 19.42 -8.50 7.07
CA VAL A 61 19.88 -7.61 8.15
C VAL A 61 19.60 -6.15 7.80
N SER A 62 19.85 -5.75 6.54
CA SER A 62 19.52 -4.41 6.05
C SER A 62 18.01 -4.12 6.09
N ILE A 63 17.17 -5.08 5.70
CA ILE A 63 15.71 -4.95 5.78
C ILE A 63 15.25 -4.82 7.23
N PHE A 64 15.80 -5.60 8.16
CA PHE A 64 15.52 -5.49 9.59
C PHE A 64 15.85 -4.08 10.12
N GLU A 65 17.05 -3.57 9.84
CA GLU A 65 17.45 -2.22 10.26
C GLU A 65 16.52 -1.14 9.69
N SER A 66 16.24 -1.19 8.39
CA SER A 66 15.32 -0.25 7.73
C SER A 66 13.90 -0.31 8.32
N ASN A 67 13.38 -1.50 8.59
CA ASN A 67 12.06 -1.69 9.21
C ASN A 67 12.03 -1.08 10.62
N LEU A 68 13.07 -1.33 11.41
CA LEU A 68 13.21 -0.81 12.77
C LEU A 68 13.23 0.72 12.78
N VAL A 69 14.02 1.35 11.91
CA VAL A 69 14.05 2.80 11.77
C VAL A 69 12.66 3.34 11.41
N GLU A 70 11.96 2.76 10.44
CA GLU A 70 10.59 3.19 10.10
C GLU A 70 9.64 3.05 11.30
N PHE A 71 9.71 1.95 12.05
CA PHE A 71 8.91 1.74 13.25
C PHE A 71 9.18 2.79 14.32
N PHE A 72 10.45 3.17 14.51
CA PHE A 72 10.81 4.25 15.42
C PHE A 72 10.28 5.60 14.97
N MET A 73 10.52 5.96 13.71
CA MET A 73 10.07 7.24 13.15
C MET A 73 8.56 7.40 13.22
N VAL A 74 7.81 6.34 12.89
CA VAL A 74 6.36 6.42 12.74
C VAL A 74 5.67 6.03 14.03
N ARG A 75 5.90 4.80 14.51
CA ARG A 75 5.09 4.24 15.60
C ARG A 75 5.55 4.74 16.96
N ILE A 76 6.85 4.68 17.24
CA ILE A 76 7.38 5.20 18.51
C ILE A 76 7.30 6.73 18.53
N GLY A 77 7.49 7.39 17.39
CA GLY A 77 7.22 8.81 17.20
C GLY A 77 5.81 9.21 17.64
N GLY A 78 4.76 8.61 17.05
CA GLY A 78 3.38 8.91 17.42
C GLY A 78 3.01 8.51 18.86
N LEU A 79 3.57 7.41 19.39
CA LEU A 79 3.39 7.06 20.82
C LEU A 79 4.08 8.07 21.74
N SER A 80 5.22 8.64 21.32
CA SER A 80 5.95 9.65 22.10
C SER A 80 5.15 10.94 22.22
N ASP A 81 4.48 11.37 21.14
CA ASP A 81 3.53 12.49 21.18
C ASP A 81 2.40 12.23 22.19
N LEU A 82 1.75 11.06 22.10
CA LEU A 82 0.68 10.68 23.02
C LEU A 82 1.16 10.56 24.48
N ALA A 83 2.42 10.18 24.71
CA ALA A 83 3.01 10.08 26.04
C ALA A 83 3.23 11.45 26.70
N THR A 84 3.21 12.56 25.95
CA THR A 84 3.25 13.92 26.50
C THR A 84 1.93 14.38 27.11
N LEU A 85 0.82 13.71 26.76
CA LEU A 85 -0.51 14.07 27.23
C LEU A 85 -0.65 13.83 28.74
N LYS A 86 -1.27 14.77 29.46
CA LYS A 86 -1.58 14.62 30.89
C LYS A 86 -2.47 13.42 31.20
N ARG A 87 -3.35 13.05 30.26
CA ARG A 87 -4.24 11.88 30.34
C ARG A 87 -3.97 11.01 29.12
N GLN A 88 -3.11 10.02 29.33
CA GLN A 88 -2.71 9.11 28.27
C GLN A 88 -3.83 8.11 27.95
N PRO A 89 -4.20 7.90 26.67
CA PRO A 89 -5.16 6.87 26.30
C PRO A 89 -4.55 5.49 26.50
N VAL A 90 -5.29 4.56 27.11
CA VAL A 90 -4.85 3.16 27.24
C VAL A 90 -5.21 2.36 26.00
N ASP A 91 -4.30 1.50 25.55
CA ASP A 91 -4.55 0.59 24.43
C ASP A 91 -5.55 -0.51 24.83
N ASN A 92 -6.52 -0.80 23.97
CA ASN A 92 -7.60 -1.75 24.26
C ASN A 92 -7.24 -3.24 24.06
N LYS A 93 -5.99 -3.57 23.68
CA LYS A 93 -5.50 -4.96 23.58
C LYS A 93 -4.52 -5.32 24.70
N SER A 94 -3.86 -4.33 25.28
CA SER A 94 -2.85 -4.50 26.33
C SER A 94 -3.15 -3.77 27.64
N ASN A 95 -4.07 -2.80 27.62
CA ASN A 95 -4.36 -1.87 28.72
C ASN A 95 -3.12 -1.07 29.18
N MET A 96 -2.13 -0.93 28.31
CA MET A 96 -0.92 -0.14 28.53
C MET A 96 -1.11 1.28 27.99
N THR A 97 -0.59 2.25 28.71
CA THR A 97 -0.40 3.63 28.25
C THR A 97 0.72 3.70 27.18
N PRO A 98 0.79 4.75 26.34
CA PRO A 98 1.87 4.93 25.38
C PRO A 98 3.25 4.94 26.04
N ALA A 99 3.39 5.52 27.23
CA ALA A 99 4.65 5.51 27.97
C ALA A 99 5.10 4.11 28.37
N GLU A 100 4.18 3.26 28.84
CA GLU A 100 4.45 1.85 29.18
C GLU A 100 4.77 1.03 27.92
N GLN A 101 4.06 1.25 26.82
CA GLN A 101 4.35 0.56 25.54
C GLN A 101 5.75 0.90 25.02
N ILE A 102 6.14 2.17 25.06
CA ILE A 102 7.49 2.63 24.71
C ILE A 102 8.53 1.96 25.60
N GLU A 103 8.26 1.86 26.91
CA GLU A 103 9.16 1.20 27.85
C GLU A 103 9.32 -0.29 27.53
N CYS A 104 8.24 -1.01 27.26
CA CYS A 104 8.29 -2.41 26.83
C CYS A 104 9.13 -2.59 25.56
N VAL A 105 9.01 -1.68 24.58
CA VAL A 105 9.80 -1.70 23.35
C VAL A 105 11.29 -1.54 23.66
N PHE A 106 11.68 -0.49 24.38
CA PHE A 106 13.09 -0.25 24.70
C PHE A 106 13.71 -1.36 25.55
N ASN A 107 12.93 -2.04 26.40
CA ASN A 107 13.41 -3.19 27.17
C ASN A 107 13.60 -4.44 26.31
N ALA A 108 12.86 -4.60 25.22
CA ALA A 108 12.93 -5.77 24.34
C ALA A 108 14.02 -5.66 23.25
N LEU A 109 14.53 -4.46 22.99
CA LEU A 109 15.43 -4.19 21.86
C LEU A 109 16.87 -4.69 21.99
N PRO A 110 17.57 -4.56 23.14
CA PRO A 110 18.98 -4.91 23.24
C PRO A 110 19.33 -6.30 22.68
N PRO A 111 18.66 -7.40 23.07
CA PRO A 111 18.99 -8.72 22.52
C PRO A 111 18.67 -8.85 21.01
N MET A 112 17.77 -8.03 20.46
CA MET A 112 17.51 -8.02 19.02
C MET A 112 18.61 -7.29 18.25
N ILE A 113 19.12 -6.18 18.79
CA ILE A 113 20.24 -5.44 18.22
C ILE A 113 21.52 -6.28 18.25
N ASP A 114 21.82 -6.92 19.39
CA ASP A 114 22.99 -7.80 19.53
C ASP A 114 22.96 -8.93 18.49
N ARG A 115 21.78 -9.52 18.25
CA ARG A 115 21.60 -10.54 17.22
C ARG A 115 21.81 -9.99 15.81
N ALA A 116 21.35 -8.78 15.51
CA ALA A 116 21.55 -8.17 14.20
C ALA A 116 23.02 -7.88 13.91
N VAL A 117 23.74 -7.36 14.91
CA VAL A 117 25.19 -7.13 14.85
C VAL A 117 25.95 -8.45 14.65
N ASP A 118 25.64 -9.48 15.44
CA ASP A 118 26.24 -10.81 15.31
C ASP A 118 25.99 -11.43 13.92
N ALA A 119 24.76 -11.32 13.41
CA ALA A 119 24.45 -11.78 12.05
C ALA A 119 25.30 -11.05 11.02
N GLN A 120 25.36 -9.71 11.10
CA GLN A 120 26.14 -8.90 10.17
C GLN A 120 27.62 -9.29 10.16
N HIS A 121 28.28 -9.34 11.33
CA HIS A 121 29.69 -9.69 11.42
C HIS A 121 29.99 -11.08 10.88
N ARG A 122 29.16 -12.08 11.19
CA ARG A 122 29.34 -13.45 10.67
C ARG A 122 29.18 -13.52 9.16
N ILE A 123 28.20 -12.79 8.62
CA ILE A 123 27.91 -12.77 7.19
C ILE A 123 29.03 -12.05 6.43
N GLU A 124 29.45 -10.87 6.90
CA GLU A 124 30.57 -10.11 6.31
C GLU A 124 31.86 -10.95 6.32
N ALA A 125 32.22 -11.57 7.45
CA ALA A 125 33.39 -12.45 7.53
C ALA A 125 33.30 -13.66 6.57
N ALA A 126 32.11 -14.23 6.37
CA ALA A 126 31.92 -15.32 5.42
C ALA A 126 32.02 -14.84 3.96
N LEU A 127 31.57 -13.61 3.66
CA LEU A 127 31.63 -13.01 2.33
C LEU A 127 33.07 -12.75 1.86
N GLU A 128 34.02 -12.54 2.77
CA GLU A 128 35.44 -12.38 2.45
C GLU A 128 35.98 -13.59 1.66
N SER A 129 35.56 -14.81 2.02
CA SER A 129 35.96 -16.03 1.31
C SER A 129 35.46 -16.13 -0.14
N TYR A 130 34.50 -15.28 -0.50
CA TYR A 130 33.96 -15.13 -1.86
C TYR A 130 34.46 -13.85 -2.55
N GLY A 131 35.46 -13.18 -1.97
CA GLY A 131 36.09 -11.99 -2.52
C GLY A 131 35.31 -10.70 -2.30
N ILE A 132 34.36 -10.63 -1.35
CA ILE A 132 33.68 -9.37 -1.00
C ILE A 132 34.19 -8.96 0.38
N VAL A 133 34.94 -7.85 0.44
CA VAL A 133 35.66 -7.44 1.65
C VAL A 133 35.33 -6.00 2.00
N ARG A 134 34.80 -5.78 3.21
CA ARG A 134 34.66 -4.44 3.79
C ARG A 134 35.91 -4.15 4.62
N ALA A 135 36.68 -3.13 4.21
CA ALA A 135 37.83 -2.69 4.99
C ALA A 135 37.37 -1.94 6.25
N HIS A 136 38.14 -2.10 7.33
CA HIS A 136 37.91 -1.45 8.62
C HIS A 136 39.05 -0.48 8.93
N PRO A 137 38.77 0.67 9.57
CA PRO A 137 39.77 1.71 9.80
C PRO A 137 40.97 1.20 10.63
N ASP A 138 40.72 0.31 11.60
CA ASP A 138 41.75 -0.25 12.49
C ASP A 138 42.65 -1.29 11.81
N MET A 139 42.23 -1.80 10.64
CA MET A 139 42.93 -2.85 9.90
C MET A 139 43.64 -2.32 8.65
N LEU A 140 43.63 -1.00 8.41
CA LEU A 140 44.29 -0.39 7.26
C LEU A 140 45.82 -0.41 7.44
N ASP A 141 46.51 -1.05 6.50
CA ASP A 141 47.97 -1.08 6.44
C ASP A 141 48.52 -0.71 5.05
N GLY A 142 49.84 -0.48 4.97
CA GLY A 142 50.58 -0.27 3.72
C GLY A 142 49.89 0.60 2.67
N ASP A 143 49.62 -0.01 1.52
CA ASP A 143 49.01 0.64 0.35
C ASP A 143 47.54 1.04 0.61
N GLU A 144 46.82 0.31 1.45
CA GLU A 144 45.42 0.59 1.77
C GLU A 144 45.30 1.88 2.59
N ARG A 145 46.14 2.02 3.62
CA ARG A 145 46.22 3.24 4.40
C ARG A 145 46.62 4.42 3.53
N THR A 146 47.60 4.23 2.65
CA THR A 146 48.05 5.27 1.70
C THR A 146 46.92 5.70 0.76
N PHE A 147 46.13 4.75 0.25
CA PHE A 147 44.97 5.03 -0.57
C PHE A 147 43.90 5.82 0.19
N VAL A 148 43.55 5.38 1.41
CA VAL A 148 42.52 6.03 2.24
C VAL A 148 42.93 7.46 2.61
N GLU A 149 44.16 7.68 3.07
CA GLU A 149 44.68 9.00 3.41
C GLU A 149 44.73 9.91 2.16
N GLY A 150 45.19 9.39 1.02
CA GLY A 150 45.20 10.12 -0.25
C GLY A 150 43.80 10.50 -0.74
N TYR A 151 42.85 9.57 -0.67
CA TYR A 151 41.46 9.81 -1.04
C TYR A 151 40.80 10.83 -0.10
N PHE A 152 41.06 10.72 1.20
CA PHE A 152 40.56 11.66 2.20
C PHE A 152 41.04 13.08 1.90
N GLN A 153 42.35 13.29 1.71
CA GLN A 153 42.90 14.63 1.46
C GLN A 153 42.42 15.22 0.12
N ALA A 154 42.30 14.41 -0.93
CA ALA A 154 41.93 14.89 -2.25
C ALA A 154 40.43 15.15 -2.43
N TYR A 155 39.57 14.31 -1.84
CA TYR A 155 38.12 14.29 -2.16
C TYR A 155 37.20 14.53 -0.96
N VAL A 156 37.61 14.15 0.26
CA VAL A 156 36.73 14.20 1.45
C VAL A 156 36.98 15.45 2.29
N SER A 157 38.23 15.70 2.66
CA SER A 157 38.67 16.83 3.49
C SER A 157 38.17 18.20 2.96
N PRO A 158 38.21 18.49 1.64
CA PRO A 158 37.70 19.76 1.11
C PRO A 158 36.19 19.96 1.21
N VAL A 159 35.42 18.88 1.45
CA VAL A 159 33.95 18.88 1.45
C VAL A 159 33.39 18.85 2.87
N ILE A 160 34.05 18.16 3.80
CA ILE A 160 33.60 18.10 5.19
C ILE A 160 33.77 19.44 5.89
N SER A 161 32.89 19.71 6.86
CA SER A 161 32.94 20.93 7.68
C SER A 161 32.84 20.54 9.16
N PRO A 162 33.98 20.36 9.84
CA PRO A 162 34.03 20.10 11.28
C PRO A 162 33.42 21.25 12.08
N LEU A 163 32.60 20.92 13.06
CA LEU A 163 31.92 21.87 13.94
C LEU A 163 32.42 21.68 15.37
N VAL A 164 32.84 22.78 15.99
CA VAL A 164 33.14 22.84 17.43
C VAL A 164 31.94 23.44 18.14
N ILE A 165 31.41 22.72 19.13
CA ILE A 165 30.23 23.12 19.90
C ILE A 165 30.68 23.70 21.23
N ASP A 166 30.34 24.97 21.42
CA ASP A 166 30.70 25.79 22.58
C ASP A 166 29.52 26.74 22.93
N PRO A 167 29.60 27.57 24.01
CA PRO A 167 28.51 28.48 24.37
C PRO A 167 28.12 29.52 23.30
N ARG A 168 29.01 29.85 22.37
CA ARG A 168 28.79 30.74 21.22
C ARG A 168 28.35 29.98 19.96
N HIS A 169 28.73 28.70 19.84
CA HIS A 169 28.36 27.79 18.76
C HIS A 169 27.47 26.65 19.30
N PRO A 170 26.15 26.88 19.43
CA PRO A 170 25.26 25.92 20.07
C PRO A 170 25.12 24.62 19.26
N PHE A 171 24.75 23.54 19.97
CA PHE A 171 24.53 22.23 19.38
C PHE A 171 23.56 22.30 18.17
N PRO A 172 23.96 21.82 16.98
CA PRO A 172 23.19 21.99 15.76
C PRO A 172 21.98 21.06 15.74
N ASN A 173 21.00 21.40 14.90
CA ASN A 173 19.87 20.52 14.66
C ASN A 173 20.26 19.39 13.70
N LEU A 174 20.62 18.23 14.24
CA LEU A 174 21.02 17.04 13.46
C LEU A 174 19.87 16.55 12.57
N ARG A 175 20.14 16.29 11.29
CA ARG A 175 19.15 15.82 10.30
C ARG A 175 18.66 14.42 10.68
N ASN A 176 17.38 14.15 10.38
CA ASN A 176 16.80 12.83 10.57
C ASN A 176 17.53 11.79 9.70
N GLY A 177 17.97 10.69 10.31
CA GLY A 177 18.65 9.60 9.62
C GLY A 177 20.05 9.91 9.10
N GLY A 178 20.54 11.14 9.25
CA GLY A 178 21.90 11.53 8.88
C GLY A 178 22.94 10.92 9.81
N LEU A 179 24.09 10.56 9.25
CA LEU A 179 25.26 10.08 9.99
C LEU A 179 26.16 11.25 10.35
N TYR A 180 26.65 11.25 11.58
CA TYR A 180 27.60 12.22 12.10
C TYR A 180 28.70 11.50 12.87
N LEU A 181 29.94 11.96 12.78
CA LEU A 181 30.96 11.61 13.75
C LEU A 181 30.91 12.62 14.90
N ALA A 182 31.01 12.12 16.12
CA ALA A 182 31.01 12.92 17.34
C ALA A 182 32.22 12.57 18.21
N CYS A 183 32.75 13.57 18.90
CA CYS A 183 33.85 13.41 19.84
C CYS A 183 33.87 14.53 20.89
N ALA A 184 34.42 14.26 22.07
CA ALA A 184 34.97 15.28 22.93
C ALA A 184 36.28 15.78 22.33
N ILE A 185 36.47 17.09 22.34
CA ILE A 185 37.70 17.73 21.90
C ILE A 185 38.23 18.65 22.99
N GLU A 186 39.56 18.79 23.01
CA GLU A 186 40.26 19.71 23.90
C GLU A 186 41.28 20.56 23.14
N SER A 187 41.60 21.71 23.72
CA SER A 187 42.70 22.59 23.31
C SER A 187 43.47 23.05 24.54
N ALA A 188 44.58 23.75 24.33
CA ALA A 188 45.37 24.31 25.43
C ALA A 188 44.59 25.31 26.33
N GLU A 189 43.49 25.90 25.83
CA GLU A 189 42.73 26.95 26.52
C GLU A 189 41.32 26.49 26.94
N GLU A 190 40.75 25.50 26.25
CA GLU A 190 39.37 25.04 26.45
C GLU A 190 39.30 23.51 26.52
N GLU A 191 38.65 22.99 27.56
CA GLU A 191 38.44 21.55 27.79
C GLU A 191 36.95 21.19 27.66
N ASN A 192 36.66 19.90 27.40
CA ASN A 192 35.31 19.33 27.35
C ASN A 192 34.39 19.96 26.28
N LEU A 193 34.95 20.39 25.15
CA LEU A 193 34.17 20.81 24.00
C LEU A 193 33.67 19.59 23.23
N LEU A 194 32.65 19.77 22.40
CA LEU A 194 32.12 18.72 21.54
C LEU A 194 32.45 19.02 20.07
N GLY A 195 33.11 18.09 19.39
CA GLY A 195 33.34 18.10 17.95
C GLY A 195 32.28 17.27 17.21
N LEU A 196 31.82 17.78 16.06
CA LEU A 196 30.88 17.10 15.17
C LEU A 196 31.32 17.20 13.71
N ILE A 197 31.22 16.11 12.95
CA ILE A 197 31.42 16.10 11.50
C ILE A 197 30.22 15.39 10.86
N GLU A 198 29.51 16.06 9.96
CA GLU A 198 28.45 15.42 9.18
C GLU A 198 29.03 14.59 8.05
N ILE A 199 28.52 13.37 7.85
CA ILE A 199 28.83 12.57 6.65
C ILE A 199 28.04 13.17 5.47
N PRO A 200 28.72 13.76 4.47
CA PRO A 200 28.05 14.53 3.44
C PRO A 200 27.30 13.61 2.45
N PRO A 201 26.00 13.83 2.21
CA PRO A 201 25.20 12.99 1.29
C PRO A 201 25.55 13.24 -0.19
N SER A 202 26.33 14.28 -0.49
CA SER A 202 26.82 14.59 -1.83
C SER A 202 27.98 13.71 -2.26
N LEU A 203 28.62 12.99 -1.33
CA LEU A 203 29.69 12.03 -1.63
C LEU A 203 29.14 10.61 -1.66
N ASN A 204 29.77 9.75 -2.48
CA ASN A 204 29.48 8.33 -2.47
C ASN A 204 29.86 7.75 -1.11
N ARG A 205 28.90 7.09 -0.45
CA ARG A 205 29.12 6.49 0.87
C ARG A 205 29.95 5.20 0.80
N VAL A 206 29.85 4.45 -0.29
CA VAL A 206 30.68 3.26 -0.55
C VAL A 206 31.83 3.68 -1.45
N ILE A 207 33.06 3.49 -0.97
CA ILE A 207 34.28 3.84 -1.69
C ILE A 207 34.98 2.54 -2.07
N GLU A 208 35.07 2.28 -3.37
CA GLU A 208 35.81 1.15 -3.91
C GLU A 208 37.32 1.36 -3.67
N MET A 209 37.98 0.34 -3.15
CA MET A 209 39.41 0.33 -2.87
C MET A 209 40.16 -0.47 -3.95
N PRO A 210 41.46 -0.24 -4.15
CA PRO A 210 42.29 -1.12 -4.98
C PRO A 210 42.18 -2.58 -4.52
N HIS A 211 41.94 -3.50 -5.45
CA HIS A 211 41.75 -4.93 -5.16
C HIS A 211 42.25 -5.81 -6.32
N ALA A 212 42.45 -7.10 -6.04
CA ALA A 212 42.84 -8.07 -7.04
C ALA A 212 41.66 -8.45 -7.96
N VAL A 213 41.96 -8.95 -9.17
CA VAL A 213 40.92 -9.38 -10.11
C VAL A 213 40.06 -10.49 -9.49
N GLY A 214 38.75 -10.27 -9.46
CA GLY A 214 37.79 -11.22 -8.92
C GLY A 214 37.39 -10.96 -7.47
N GLU A 215 37.95 -9.93 -6.84
CA GLU A 215 37.51 -9.41 -5.54
C GLU A 215 36.72 -8.11 -5.74
N TYR A 216 36.02 -7.68 -4.70
CA TYR A 216 35.43 -6.37 -4.56
C TYR A 216 35.70 -5.90 -3.13
N ARG A 217 36.61 -4.95 -3.02
CA ARG A 217 36.99 -4.36 -1.74
C ARG A 217 36.47 -2.95 -1.63
N TYR A 218 35.86 -2.62 -0.51
CA TYR A 218 35.31 -1.29 -0.27
C TYR A 218 35.46 -0.85 1.18
N ILE A 219 35.41 0.46 1.41
CA ILE A 219 35.34 1.09 2.72
C ILE A 219 34.18 2.09 2.75
N LEU A 220 33.56 2.27 3.92
CA LEU A 220 32.50 3.26 4.08
C LEU A 220 33.09 4.66 4.32
N LEU A 221 32.38 5.69 3.87
CA LEU A 221 32.85 7.08 3.98
C LEU A 221 33.05 7.52 5.44
N GLU A 222 32.18 7.09 6.35
CA GLU A 222 32.36 7.32 7.79
C GLU A 222 33.66 6.68 8.33
N ASP A 223 34.03 5.51 7.83
CA ASP A 223 35.25 4.80 8.23
C ASP A 223 36.51 5.47 7.67
N VAL A 224 36.43 6.02 6.44
CA VAL A 224 37.51 6.86 5.86
C VAL A 224 37.78 8.10 6.72
N ILE A 225 36.72 8.77 7.17
CA ILE A 225 36.87 9.96 8.01
C ILE A 225 37.35 9.55 9.42
N LEU A 226 36.91 8.41 9.96
CA LEU A 226 37.42 7.88 11.23
C LEU A 226 38.91 7.53 11.18
N ALA A 227 39.39 6.98 10.06
CA ALA A 227 40.81 6.68 9.86
C ALA A 227 41.69 7.95 9.85
N CYS A 228 41.16 9.07 9.37
CA CYS A 228 41.85 10.36 9.30
C CYS A 228 41.41 11.36 10.39
N PHE A 229 40.70 10.89 11.43
CA PHE A 229 39.91 11.74 12.33
C PHE A 229 40.73 12.78 13.09
N ASP A 230 41.95 12.44 13.49
CA ASP A 230 42.84 13.31 14.26
C ASP A 230 43.27 14.56 13.46
N SER A 231 43.20 14.50 12.12
CA SER A 231 43.50 15.63 11.24
C SER A 231 42.32 16.57 10.99
N CYS A 232 41.10 16.19 11.42
CA CYS A 232 39.89 16.91 11.07
C CYS A 232 39.68 18.21 11.88
N PHE A 233 40.18 18.30 13.13
CA PHE A 233 39.84 19.41 14.02
C PHE A 233 40.95 20.46 14.21
N GLY A 234 41.93 20.50 13.29
CA GLY A 234 42.99 21.51 13.32
C GLY A 234 43.82 21.46 14.60
N SER A 235 43.73 22.49 15.44
CA SER A 235 44.47 22.57 16.72
C SER A 235 43.83 21.82 17.89
N TYR A 236 42.59 21.34 17.73
CA TYR A 236 41.91 20.58 18.77
C TYR A 236 42.26 19.10 18.69
N THR A 237 42.42 18.46 19.83
CA THR A 237 42.69 17.02 19.92
C THR A 237 41.39 16.27 20.25
N PRO A 238 40.94 15.32 19.42
CA PRO A 238 39.81 14.46 19.75
C PRO A 238 40.19 13.41 20.80
N LEU A 239 39.36 13.24 21.83
CA LEU A 239 39.61 12.35 22.98
C LEU A 239 38.86 11.02 22.89
N ASP A 240 37.68 11.04 22.30
CA ASP A 240 36.83 9.87 22.03
C ASP A 240 36.29 9.99 20.60
N ARG A 241 35.64 8.94 20.06
CA ARG A 241 35.08 8.98 18.70
C ARG A 241 33.95 7.97 18.54
N ALA A 242 32.83 8.42 17.99
CA ALA A 242 31.74 7.54 17.60
C ALA A 242 30.99 8.06 16.38
N VAL A 243 30.44 7.15 15.59
CA VAL A 243 29.38 7.46 14.64
C VAL A 243 28.07 7.56 15.41
N ILE A 244 27.29 8.60 15.15
CA ILE A 244 25.96 8.80 15.73
C ILE A 244 24.92 8.99 14.62
N ARG A 245 23.72 8.47 14.85
CA ARG A 245 22.55 8.63 13.97
C ARG A 245 21.31 8.97 14.79
N VAL A 246 20.67 10.09 14.47
CA VAL A 246 19.43 10.50 15.14
C VAL A 246 18.22 10.06 14.34
N THR A 247 17.33 9.31 14.98
CA THR A 247 16.01 8.99 14.44
C THR A 247 14.98 9.93 15.05
N ARG A 248 14.22 10.63 14.20
CA ARG A 248 13.20 11.61 14.58
C ARG A 248 11.81 11.10 14.23
N ASN A 249 10.81 11.64 14.92
CA ASN A 249 9.42 11.39 14.58
C ASN A 249 9.16 11.81 13.13
N ALA A 250 8.38 11.03 12.39
CA ALA A 250 7.93 11.33 11.03
C ALA A 250 6.41 11.32 10.91
N ASP A 251 5.70 10.99 12.00
CA ASP A 251 4.24 10.98 12.06
C ASP A 251 3.76 12.43 12.24
N ILE A 252 3.35 13.04 11.14
CA ILE A 252 2.59 14.30 11.13
C ILE A 252 1.20 13.96 10.62
N ASP A 253 0.19 14.43 11.35
CA ASP A 253 -1.18 14.50 10.86
C ASP A 253 -1.35 15.77 10.02
N PRO A 254 -1.47 15.65 8.68
CA PRO A 254 -1.57 16.82 7.81
C PRO A 254 -2.89 17.58 7.98
N ASP A 255 -3.94 16.89 8.44
CA ASP A 255 -5.29 17.44 8.51
C ASP A 255 -5.49 18.22 9.83
N GLY A 256 -4.69 17.95 10.86
CA GLY A 256 -4.74 18.65 12.14
C GLY A 256 -4.19 20.08 12.14
N GLU A 257 -3.44 20.50 11.09
CA GLU A 257 -2.90 21.87 10.99
C GLU A 257 -3.86 22.86 10.30
N GLY A 258 -4.98 22.38 9.74
CA GLY A 258 -5.90 23.18 8.94
C GLY A 258 -5.31 23.56 7.58
N VAL A 259 -6.12 23.52 6.52
CA VAL A 259 -5.74 24.08 5.22
C VAL A 259 -6.17 25.55 5.21
N GLU A 260 -5.26 26.47 4.91
CA GLU A 260 -5.61 27.88 4.75
C GLU A 260 -6.61 28.02 3.58
N GLU A 261 -7.65 28.87 3.71
CA GLU A 261 -8.78 28.94 2.76
C GLU A 261 -8.37 29.18 1.29
N ASP A 262 -7.18 29.76 1.06
CA ASP A 262 -6.63 30.07 -0.27
C ASP A 262 -5.47 29.14 -0.71
N GLU A 263 -5.12 28.11 0.07
CA GLU A 263 -3.98 27.23 -0.20
C GLU A 263 -4.38 25.93 -0.93
N ASP A 264 -3.76 25.67 -2.08
CA ASP A 264 -3.83 24.35 -2.76
C ASP A 264 -3.29 23.26 -1.81
N TYR A 265 -4.03 22.16 -1.65
CA TYR A 265 -3.65 21.01 -0.84
C TYR A 265 -2.23 20.50 -1.15
N ARG A 266 -1.76 20.60 -2.40
CA ARG A 266 -0.36 20.27 -2.76
C ARG A 266 0.66 21.19 -2.07
N MET A 267 0.38 22.48 -2.00
CA MET A 267 1.24 23.46 -1.34
C MET A 267 1.26 23.24 0.17
N HIS A 268 0.10 22.93 0.75
CA HIS A 268 -0.02 22.49 2.15
C HIS A 268 0.86 21.26 2.44
N MET A 269 0.82 20.24 1.57
CA MET A 269 1.68 19.05 1.69
C MET A 269 3.17 19.38 1.62
N LYS A 270 3.61 20.22 0.67
CA LYS A 270 5.01 20.66 0.57
C LYS A 270 5.48 21.38 1.85
N ARG A 271 4.61 22.18 2.47
CA ARG A 271 4.88 22.89 3.73
C ARG A 271 5.05 21.92 4.90
N ILE A 272 4.14 20.94 5.03
CA ILE A 272 4.19 19.91 6.08
C ILE A 272 5.42 19.00 5.96
N LEU A 273 5.79 18.61 4.74
CA LEU A 273 7.00 17.81 4.50
C LEU A 273 8.27 18.51 5.02
N LYS A 274 8.36 19.84 4.91
CA LYS A 274 9.47 20.62 5.48
C LYS A 274 9.47 20.63 7.01
N LYS A 275 8.29 20.64 7.66
CA LYS A 275 8.17 20.53 9.12
C LYS A 275 8.60 19.15 9.63
N ARG A 276 8.34 18.07 8.87
CA ARG A 276 8.73 16.69 9.22
C ARG A 276 10.22 16.56 9.55
N LEU A 277 11.07 17.27 8.81
CA LEU A 277 12.53 17.26 9.03
C LEU A 277 12.97 17.81 10.40
N ARG A 278 12.07 18.50 11.12
CA ARG A 278 12.35 19.18 12.39
C ARG A 278 11.59 18.60 13.58
N LEU A 279 10.91 17.48 13.40
CA LEU A 279 10.21 16.82 14.51
C LEU A 279 11.16 16.30 15.59
N GLN A 280 10.58 16.00 16.75
CA GLN A 280 11.32 15.61 17.94
C GLN A 280 12.17 14.34 17.72
N PRO A 281 13.40 14.29 18.24
CA PRO A 281 14.19 13.06 18.32
C PRO A 281 13.45 11.97 19.11
N VAL A 282 13.57 10.73 18.65
CA VAL A 282 12.96 9.54 19.26
C VAL A 282 14.03 8.59 19.77
N ALA A 283 15.12 8.41 19.01
CA ALA A 283 16.25 7.58 19.39
C ALA A 283 17.57 8.14 18.86
N LEU A 284 18.65 7.83 19.57
CA LEU A 284 20.04 8.09 19.18
C LEU A 284 20.75 6.75 19.08
N SER A 285 21.17 6.37 17.87
CA SER A 285 22.00 5.19 17.67
C SER A 285 23.47 5.59 17.63
N ILE A 286 24.34 4.76 18.22
CA ILE A 286 25.77 5.06 18.40
C ILE A 286 26.59 3.80 18.06
N SER A 287 27.62 3.98 17.25
CA SER A 287 28.64 2.98 16.95
C SER A 287 30.02 3.55 17.32
N GLY A 288 30.78 2.80 18.12
CA GLY A 288 31.99 3.29 18.80
C GLY A 288 31.71 3.84 20.21
N ASP A 289 32.77 4.35 20.83
CA ASP A 289 32.78 4.71 22.25
C ASP A 289 32.86 6.21 22.47
N LEU A 290 31.91 6.74 23.25
CA LEU A 290 31.95 8.10 23.77
C LEU A 290 32.03 8.07 25.28
N ALA A 291 32.80 8.98 25.88
CA ALA A 291 32.82 9.15 27.31
C ALA A 291 31.39 9.43 27.83
N PRO A 292 31.02 8.93 29.04
CA PRO A 292 29.67 9.12 29.58
C PRO A 292 29.24 10.59 29.69
N SER A 293 30.18 11.52 29.88
CA SER A 293 29.97 12.96 29.85
C SER A 293 29.57 13.45 28.45
N THR A 294 30.35 13.11 27.42
CA THR A 294 30.11 13.45 26.00
C THR A 294 28.74 12.96 25.55
N LEU A 295 28.45 11.68 25.79
CA LEU A 295 27.15 11.07 25.47
C LEU A 295 26.00 11.78 26.19
N LYS A 296 26.16 12.07 27.48
CA LYS A 296 25.15 12.78 28.27
C LYS A 296 24.87 14.18 27.72
N THR A 297 25.89 14.88 27.22
CA THR A 297 25.75 16.20 26.58
C THR A 297 24.94 16.09 25.30
N ILE A 298 25.33 15.21 24.35
CA ILE A 298 24.62 14.99 23.08
C ILE A 298 23.15 14.60 23.35
N ARG A 299 22.93 13.62 24.24
CA ARG A 299 21.59 13.14 24.60
C ARG A 299 20.71 14.25 25.17
N LYS A 300 21.25 15.09 26.07
CA LYS A 300 20.51 16.22 26.67
C LYS A 300 20.17 17.27 25.63
N SER A 301 21.10 17.60 24.73
CA SER A 301 20.85 18.54 23.62
C SER A 301 19.73 18.05 22.70
N LEU A 302 19.59 16.73 22.52
CA LEU A 302 18.51 16.11 21.75
C LEU A 302 17.20 15.91 22.55
N GLY A 303 17.17 16.21 23.86
CA GLY A 303 15.98 16.01 24.70
C GLY A 303 15.62 14.54 24.96
N LEU A 304 16.56 13.61 24.78
CA LEU A 304 16.30 12.17 24.85
C LEU A 304 16.47 11.60 26.27
N LYS A 305 15.67 10.58 26.61
CA LYS A 305 15.87 9.77 27.82
C LYS A 305 17.04 8.81 27.63
N SER A 306 17.70 8.39 28.71
CA SER A 306 18.86 7.48 28.64
C SER A 306 18.57 6.17 27.91
N ARG A 307 17.37 5.60 28.12
CA ARG A 307 16.92 4.37 27.43
C ARG A 307 16.77 4.52 25.90
N SER A 308 16.71 5.74 25.38
CA SER A 308 16.53 6.03 23.95
C SER A 308 17.87 6.12 23.21
N VAL A 309 18.95 5.72 23.86
CA VAL A 309 20.27 5.54 23.25
C VAL A 309 20.43 4.05 22.92
N LEU A 310 20.68 3.75 21.65
CA LEU A 310 20.90 2.40 21.14
C LEU A 310 22.39 2.27 20.81
N HIS A 311 23.07 1.32 21.43
CA HIS A 311 24.45 0.99 21.11
C HIS A 311 24.44 -0.10 20.05
N VAL A 312 25.13 0.14 18.93
CA VAL A 312 25.18 -0.74 17.77
C VAL A 312 26.63 -0.83 17.31
N ASP A 313 27.27 -1.96 17.58
CA ASP A 313 28.65 -2.22 17.15
C ASP A 313 28.68 -2.70 15.70
N ALA A 314 28.12 -1.90 14.79
CA ALA A 314 28.06 -2.11 13.35
C ALA A 314 27.70 -0.78 12.64
N PRO A 315 27.89 -0.66 11.31
CA PRO A 315 27.41 0.48 10.55
C PRO A 315 25.95 0.84 10.85
N LEU A 316 25.70 2.10 11.26
CA LEU A 316 24.39 2.56 11.75
C LEU A 316 23.29 2.69 10.69
N ASP A 317 23.64 2.56 9.42
CA ASP A 317 22.72 2.61 8.28
C ASP A 317 23.16 1.55 7.26
N LEU A 318 22.34 0.53 7.04
CA LEU A 318 22.66 -0.58 6.13
C LEU A 318 22.08 -0.38 4.72
N GLY A 319 21.61 0.82 4.39
CA GLY A 319 21.09 1.13 3.06
C GLY A 319 22.12 0.94 1.92
N TYR A 320 23.41 0.90 2.24
CA TYR A 320 24.48 0.67 1.26
C TYR A 320 24.52 -0.77 0.72
N VAL A 321 23.97 -1.75 1.46
CA VAL A 321 24.05 -3.18 1.13
C VAL A 321 23.43 -3.48 -0.25
N PHE A 322 22.31 -2.86 -0.59
CA PHE A 322 21.69 -3.06 -1.91
C PHE A 322 22.56 -2.53 -3.06
N GLY A 323 23.41 -1.53 -2.81
CA GLY A 323 24.32 -0.96 -3.81
C GLY A 323 25.54 -1.84 -4.09
N ILE A 324 25.94 -2.70 -3.14
CA ILE A 324 27.08 -3.60 -3.33
C ILE A 324 26.70 -4.90 -4.06
N GLU A 325 25.41 -5.24 -4.18
CA GLU A 325 24.94 -6.45 -4.89
C GLU A 325 25.39 -6.51 -6.35
N SER A 326 25.45 -5.36 -7.04
CA SER A 326 25.92 -5.30 -8.42
C SER A 326 27.40 -5.64 -8.56
N HIS A 327 28.18 -5.50 -7.48
CA HIS A 327 29.62 -5.73 -7.43
C HIS A 327 30.00 -7.14 -6.99
N VAL A 328 29.01 -7.99 -6.67
CA VAL A 328 29.24 -9.40 -6.34
C VAL A 328 30.01 -10.09 -7.49
N PRO A 329 31.19 -10.70 -7.22
CA PRO A 329 32.01 -11.33 -8.24
C PRO A 329 31.25 -12.37 -9.05
N THR A 330 31.43 -12.36 -10.38
CA THR A 330 30.65 -13.19 -11.31
C THR A 330 30.68 -14.68 -10.94
N HIS A 331 31.84 -15.18 -10.52
CA HIS A 331 32.05 -16.59 -10.15
C HIS A 331 31.31 -17.00 -8.85
N ALA A 332 30.91 -16.04 -8.02
CA ALA A 332 30.25 -16.27 -6.73
C ALA A 332 28.74 -16.00 -6.75
N ARG A 333 28.21 -15.32 -7.77
CA ARG A 333 26.80 -14.85 -7.81
C ARG A 333 25.79 -15.96 -7.56
N GLU A 334 25.95 -17.13 -8.19
CA GLU A 334 25.02 -18.26 -8.06
C GLU A 334 24.94 -18.83 -6.64
N ARG A 335 26.00 -18.69 -5.84
CA ARG A 335 26.05 -19.16 -4.45
C ARG A 335 25.60 -18.09 -3.46
N LEU A 336 25.78 -16.83 -3.81
CA LEU A 336 25.56 -15.70 -2.90
C LEU A 336 24.18 -15.08 -3.03
N LEU A 337 23.56 -15.14 -4.21
CA LEU A 337 22.29 -14.48 -4.50
C LEU A 337 21.18 -15.48 -4.79
N PHE A 338 19.92 -15.06 -4.64
CA PHE A 338 18.82 -15.87 -5.15
C PHE A 338 18.93 -16.04 -6.67
N PRO A 339 18.54 -17.21 -7.22
CA PRO A 339 18.46 -17.37 -8.67
C PRO A 339 17.57 -16.28 -9.28
N PRO A 340 18.06 -15.50 -10.26
CA PRO A 340 17.27 -14.45 -10.87
C PRO A 340 16.03 -15.08 -11.50
N PHE A 341 14.89 -14.40 -11.37
CA PHE A 341 13.64 -14.87 -11.97
C PHE A 341 13.03 -13.78 -12.84
N LYS A 342 12.26 -14.22 -13.83
CA LYS A 342 11.43 -13.37 -14.67
C LYS A 342 9.96 -13.72 -14.36
N PRO A 343 9.11 -12.73 -14.05
CA PRO A 343 7.67 -12.97 -13.95
C PRO A 343 7.14 -13.57 -15.26
N GLN A 344 6.32 -14.62 -15.15
CA GLN A 344 5.84 -15.41 -16.27
C GLN A 344 4.56 -14.85 -16.87
N GLN A 345 4.27 -15.21 -18.12
CA GLN A 345 2.97 -14.87 -18.71
C GLN A 345 1.87 -15.68 -18.03
N ASN A 346 0.67 -15.10 -17.91
CA ASN A 346 -0.48 -15.85 -17.40
C ASN A 346 -0.96 -16.83 -18.50
N PRO A 347 -1.13 -18.12 -18.20
CA PRO A 347 -1.53 -19.13 -19.20
C PRO A 347 -2.91 -18.87 -19.81
N ASP A 348 -3.81 -18.22 -19.06
CA ASP A 348 -5.18 -17.91 -19.48
C ASP A 348 -5.30 -16.63 -20.31
N ILE A 349 -4.15 -16.01 -20.64
CA ILE A 349 -4.05 -14.79 -21.44
C ILE A 349 -3.23 -15.08 -22.70
N ASP A 350 -3.85 -14.83 -23.85
CA ASP A 350 -3.20 -14.85 -25.16
C ASP A 350 -2.63 -13.46 -25.47
N PRO A 351 -1.30 -13.28 -25.54
CA PRO A 351 -0.69 -11.99 -25.83
C PRO A 351 -0.93 -11.50 -27.26
N SER A 352 -1.39 -12.35 -28.18
CA SER A 352 -1.70 -11.98 -29.56
C SER A 352 -3.08 -11.33 -29.74
N ARG A 353 -3.95 -11.46 -28.73
CA ARG A 353 -5.32 -10.95 -28.75
C ARG A 353 -5.46 -9.69 -27.89
N PRO A 354 -6.38 -8.77 -28.23
CA PRO A 354 -6.70 -7.63 -27.38
C PRO A 354 -7.13 -8.05 -25.97
N MET A 355 -6.71 -7.30 -24.95
CA MET A 355 -7.04 -7.65 -23.56
C MET A 355 -8.51 -7.42 -23.23
N ARG A 356 -9.15 -6.40 -23.84
CA ARG A 356 -10.58 -6.10 -23.65
C ARG A 356 -11.45 -7.33 -23.91
N GLU A 357 -11.31 -7.94 -25.07
CA GLU A 357 -12.09 -9.13 -25.48
C GLU A 357 -11.91 -10.28 -24.50
N GLN A 358 -10.66 -10.55 -24.11
CA GLN A 358 -10.35 -11.66 -23.21
C GLN A 358 -10.95 -11.49 -21.82
N VAL A 359 -11.09 -10.24 -21.32
CA VAL A 359 -11.76 -9.95 -20.04
C VAL A 359 -13.29 -10.03 -20.19
N LEU A 360 -13.84 -9.73 -21.37
CA LEU A 360 -15.27 -9.90 -21.66
C LEU A 360 -15.66 -11.38 -21.73
N GLU A 361 -14.78 -12.24 -22.21
CA GLU A 361 -14.98 -13.70 -22.27
C GLU A 361 -15.01 -14.35 -20.87
N GLY A 362 -14.28 -13.79 -19.91
CA GLY A 362 -14.25 -14.27 -18.54
C GLY A 362 -13.23 -13.55 -17.66
N ASP A 363 -13.43 -13.65 -16.35
CA ASP A 363 -12.54 -13.03 -15.36
C ASP A 363 -11.10 -13.54 -15.50
N LYS A 364 -10.14 -12.63 -15.34
CA LYS A 364 -8.70 -12.95 -15.35
C LYS A 364 -8.08 -12.58 -14.03
N LEU A 365 -7.32 -13.50 -13.44
CA LEU A 365 -6.64 -13.29 -12.15
C LEU A 365 -5.13 -13.40 -12.32
N LEU A 366 -4.42 -12.28 -12.12
CA LEU A 366 -2.95 -12.25 -12.09
C LEU A 366 -2.42 -12.46 -10.67
N MET A 367 -1.30 -13.16 -10.56
CA MET A 367 -0.61 -13.46 -9.31
C MET A 367 0.82 -12.93 -9.30
N TYR A 368 1.04 -11.82 -8.61
CA TYR A 368 2.38 -11.27 -8.39
C TYR A 368 3.09 -11.99 -7.24
N PRO A 369 4.44 -12.06 -7.22
CA PRO A 369 5.35 -11.63 -8.30
C PRO A 369 5.56 -12.69 -9.39
N TYR A 370 4.86 -13.83 -9.29
CA TYR A 370 5.05 -14.99 -10.15
C TYR A 370 4.70 -14.72 -11.62
N GLN A 371 3.71 -13.85 -11.85
CA GLN A 371 3.22 -13.48 -13.18
C GLN A 371 3.51 -12.01 -13.50
N ALA A 372 3.64 -11.70 -14.79
CA ALA A 372 3.92 -10.36 -15.28
C ALA A 372 2.72 -9.41 -15.11
N MET A 373 3.02 -8.13 -14.82
CA MET A 373 2.03 -7.03 -14.77
C MET A 373 1.63 -6.52 -16.16
N THR A 374 2.32 -6.98 -17.22
CA THR A 374 2.11 -6.57 -18.61
C THR A 374 0.63 -6.59 -19.05
N PRO A 375 -0.18 -7.63 -18.77
CA PRO A 375 -1.59 -7.63 -19.20
C PRO A 375 -2.42 -6.46 -18.64
N LEU A 376 -2.15 -6.03 -17.41
CA LEU A 376 -2.80 -4.86 -16.82
C LEU A 376 -2.36 -3.56 -17.55
N LEU A 377 -1.05 -3.41 -17.77
CA LEU A 377 -0.50 -2.23 -18.44
C LEU A 377 -1.02 -2.13 -19.88
N ASP A 378 -1.03 -3.26 -20.60
CA ASP A 378 -1.49 -3.34 -21.97
C ASP A 378 -2.98 -3.05 -22.08
N LEU A 379 -3.82 -3.51 -21.13
CA LEU A 379 -5.24 -3.18 -21.12
C LEU A 379 -5.50 -1.68 -20.97
N VAL A 380 -4.80 -1.01 -20.05
CA VAL A 380 -4.96 0.45 -19.87
C VAL A 380 -4.40 1.23 -21.06
N HIS A 381 -3.27 0.79 -21.61
CA HIS A 381 -2.69 1.38 -22.81
C HIS A 381 -3.60 1.20 -24.03
N GLN A 382 -4.14 0.00 -24.27
CA GLN A 382 -5.11 -0.26 -25.35
C GLN A 382 -6.34 0.65 -25.19
N ALA A 383 -6.87 0.75 -23.96
CA ALA A 383 -7.98 1.64 -23.66
C ALA A 383 -7.68 3.12 -23.91
N ALA A 384 -6.41 3.56 -23.87
CA ALA A 384 -6.02 4.94 -24.17
C ALA A 384 -6.22 5.31 -25.65
N PHE A 385 -6.21 4.33 -26.56
CA PHE A 385 -6.31 4.53 -28.01
C PHE A 385 -7.60 3.97 -28.63
N ASP A 386 -8.39 3.20 -27.88
CA ASP A 386 -9.68 2.67 -28.33
C ASP A 386 -10.74 3.79 -28.47
N GLU A 387 -11.44 3.85 -29.60
CA GLU A 387 -12.50 4.85 -29.89
C GLU A 387 -13.78 4.61 -29.07
N ASP A 388 -14.07 3.36 -28.69
CA ASP A 388 -15.22 3.02 -27.85
C ASP A 388 -14.98 3.37 -26.38
N CYS A 389 -13.72 3.48 -25.96
CA CYS A 389 -13.37 3.83 -24.59
C CYS A 389 -13.67 5.30 -24.32
N ILE A 390 -14.65 5.55 -23.46
CA ILE A 390 -15.11 6.91 -23.13
C ILE A 390 -14.53 7.45 -21.83
N SER A 391 -14.18 6.58 -20.87
CA SER A 391 -13.63 7.03 -19.58
C SER A 391 -12.77 6.00 -18.87
N ILE A 392 -11.78 6.50 -18.12
CA ILE A 392 -10.91 5.72 -17.23
C ILE A 392 -10.92 6.36 -15.85
N ARG A 393 -11.28 5.60 -14.82
CA ARG A 393 -11.24 6.04 -13.42
C ARG A 393 -10.31 5.16 -12.62
N ILE A 394 -9.38 5.72 -11.85
CA ILE A 394 -8.36 4.94 -11.14
C ILE A 394 -7.97 5.55 -9.80
N THR A 395 -7.65 4.69 -8.83
CA THR A 395 -7.04 5.09 -7.56
C THR A 395 -5.53 4.84 -7.56
N LEU A 396 -4.73 5.87 -7.24
CA LEU A 396 -3.28 5.79 -7.16
C LEU A 396 -2.82 6.16 -5.74
N TYR A 397 -2.32 5.17 -4.99
CA TYR A 397 -1.78 5.38 -3.65
C TYR A 397 -0.28 5.70 -3.67
N ARG A 398 0.51 4.96 -4.45
CA ARG A 398 1.96 5.14 -4.60
C ARG A 398 2.34 4.92 -6.05
N VAL A 399 2.99 5.91 -6.64
CA VAL A 399 3.43 5.86 -8.04
C VAL A 399 4.95 5.80 -8.10
N ALA A 400 5.48 4.92 -8.95
CA ALA A 400 6.92 4.89 -9.21
C ALA A 400 7.37 6.18 -9.92
N LYS A 401 8.62 6.61 -9.72
CA LYS A 401 9.20 7.78 -10.41
C LYS A 401 8.99 7.76 -11.93
N GLN A 402 9.06 6.56 -12.51
CA GLN A 402 8.68 6.28 -13.89
C GLN A 402 7.55 5.25 -13.84
N SER A 403 6.42 5.54 -14.47
CA SER A 403 5.20 4.74 -14.39
C SER A 403 4.56 4.66 -15.77
N ARG A 404 4.64 3.49 -16.42
CA ARG A 404 4.00 3.29 -17.74
C ARG A 404 2.50 3.49 -17.65
N LEU A 405 1.92 3.07 -16.52
CA LEU A 405 0.50 3.27 -16.23
C LEU A 405 0.11 4.75 -16.27
N CYS A 406 0.89 5.63 -15.65
CA CYS A 406 0.57 7.06 -15.64
C CYS A 406 0.75 7.70 -17.01
N GLU A 407 1.76 7.28 -17.79
CA GLU A 407 1.90 7.73 -19.18
C GLU A 407 0.67 7.30 -20.02
N SER A 408 0.17 6.07 -19.87
CA SER A 408 -1.06 5.64 -20.58
C SER A 408 -2.31 6.42 -20.16
N LEU A 409 -2.39 6.90 -18.91
CA LEU A 409 -3.49 7.78 -18.48
C LEU A 409 -3.39 9.17 -19.12
N ILE A 410 -2.17 9.69 -19.27
CA ILE A 410 -1.90 10.94 -20.01
C ILE A 410 -2.33 10.77 -21.47
N ASP A 411 -1.87 9.71 -22.14
CA ASP A 411 -2.25 9.41 -23.54
C ASP A 411 -3.78 9.31 -23.69
N ALA A 412 -4.47 8.69 -22.73
CA ALA A 412 -5.93 8.58 -22.76
C ALA A 412 -6.63 9.94 -22.69
N ALA A 413 -6.16 10.83 -21.80
CA ALA A 413 -6.71 12.18 -21.67
C ALA A 413 -6.44 13.03 -22.93
N GLU A 414 -5.23 12.95 -23.48
CA GLU A 414 -4.85 13.63 -24.73
C GLU A 414 -5.67 13.12 -25.92
N ASN A 415 -6.05 11.84 -25.93
CA ASN A 415 -6.97 11.24 -26.89
C ASN A 415 -8.46 11.50 -26.60
N GLY A 416 -8.79 12.46 -25.73
CA GLY A 416 -10.14 12.96 -25.49
C GLY A 416 -11.01 12.10 -24.57
N LYS A 417 -10.43 11.16 -23.82
CA LYS A 417 -11.16 10.29 -22.87
C LYS A 417 -11.32 11.01 -21.53
N GLU A 418 -12.44 10.77 -20.83
CA GLU A 418 -12.61 11.30 -19.48
C GLU A 418 -11.74 10.49 -18.50
N VAL A 419 -10.61 11.04 -18.09
CA VAL A 419 -9.69 10.39 -17.14
C VAL A 419 -9.83 11.02 -15.75
N THR A 420 -10.25 10.23 -14.77
CA THR A 420 -10.31 10.63 -13.35
C THR A 420 -9.30 9.85 -12.53
N VAL A 421 -8.38 10.55 -11.88
CA VAL A 421 -7.33 9.94 -11.05
C VAL A 421 -7.51 10.39 -9.60
N LEU A 422 -7.83 9.44 -8.72
CA LEU A 422 -7.87 9.71 -7.29
C LEU A 422 -6.49 9.42 -6.67
N MET A 423 -5.79 10.47 -6.25
CA MET A 423 -4.42 10.38 -5.75
C MET A 423 -4.35 10.61 -4.23
N GLU A 424 -3.60 9.76 -3.54
CA GLU A 424 -3.28 9.95 -2.11
C GLU A 424 -1.92 10.66 -1.95
N LEU A 425 -1.94 11.97 -1.73
CA LEU A 425 -0.71 12.74 -1.51
C LEU A 425 -0.06 12.48 -0.14
N ARG A 426 -0.78 11.89 0.83
CA ARG A 426 -0.25 11.57 2.17
C ARG A 426 0.37 10.16 2.25
N ALA A 427 0.69 9.56 1.11
CA ALA A 427 1.38 8.28 1.05
C ALA A 427 2.82 8.44 1.56
N ARG A 428 3.10 7.81 2.71
CA ARG A 428 4.36 8.01 3.43
C ARG A 428 5.57 7.64 2.57
N PHE A 429 6.55 8.54 2.55
CA PHE A 429 7.83 8.47 1.83
C PHE A 429 7.73 8.54 0.30
N ASP A 430 6.53 8.64 -0.26
CA ASP A 430 6.27 8.78 -1.69
C ASP A 430 5.60 10.13 -2.01
N GLU A 431 5.43 11.01 -1.02
CA GLU A 431 4.64 12.24 -1.16
C GLU A 431 5.18 13.13 -2.28
N GLN A 432 6.50 13.29 -2.38
CA GLN A 432 7.13 14.12 -3.41
C GLN A 432 6.87 13.56 -4.83
N ASN A 433 7.02 12.25 -5.03
CA ASN A 433 6.76 11.62 -6.33
C ASN A 433 5.26 11.71 -6.70
N ASN A 434 4.37 11.53 -5.73
CA ASN A 434 2.93 11.64 -5.96
C ASN A 434 2.51 13.07 -6.33
N ILE A 435 3.14 14.09 -5.73
CA ILE A 435 2.92 15.50 -6.09
C ILE A 435 3.37 15.79 -7.53
N GLU A 436 4.55 15.31 -7.93
CA GLU A 436 5.07 15.48 -9.30
C GLU A 436 4.16 14.82 -10.35
N TRP A 437 3.65 13.63 -10.07
CA TRP A 437 2.69 12.95 -10.96
C TRP A 437 1.33 13.64 -11.02
N ALA A 438 0.83 14.16 -9.91
CA ALA A 438 -0.42 14.90 -9.89
C ALA A 438 -0.36 16.12 -10.81
N GLU A 439 0.75 16.87 -10.76
CA GLU A 439 1.01 18.02 -11.66
C GLU A 439 0.99 17.61 -13.13
N ARG A 440 1.75 16.55 -13.50
CA ARG A 440 1.78 16.05 -14.89
C ARG A 440 0.42 15.57 -15.41
N LEU A 441 -0.36 14.89 -14.55
CA LEU A 441 -1.68 14.39 -14.93
C LEU A 441 -2.70 15.53 -15.13
N GLU A 442 -2.69 16.53 -14.25
CA GLU A 442 -3.52 17.73 -14.40
C GLU A 442 -3.18 18.50 -15.69
N GLU A 443 -1.88 18.68 -15.99
CA GLU A 443 -1.42 19.35 -17.22
C GLU A 443 -1.89 18.65 -18.50
N ALA A 444 -2.00 17.33 -18.48
CA ALA A 444 -2.52 16.51 -19.59
C ALA A 444 -4.07 16.55 -19.72
N GLY A 445 -4.78 17.17 -18.77
CA GLY A 445 -6.24 17.25 -18.78
C GLY A 445 -6.95 16.16 -17.98
N CYS A 446 -6.24 15.35 -17.18
CA CYS A 446 -6.87 14.44 -16.24
C CYS A 446 -7.56 15.23 -15.11
N THR A 447 -8.71 14.73 -14.65
CA THR A 447 -9.32 15.22 -13.39
C THR A 447 -8.64 14.53 -12.22
N VAL A 448 -7.75 15.25 -11.53
CA VAL A 448 -7.08 14.73 -10.32
C VAL A 448 -7.88 15.10 -9.08
N ILE A 449 -8.22 14.10 -8.27
CA ILE A 449 -9.01 14.24 -7.04
C ILE A 449 -8.15 13.76 -5.87
N TYR A 450 -8.10 14.54 -4.81
CA TYR A 450 -7.41 14.17 -3.58
C TYR A 450 -8.39 13.51 -2.59
N GLY A 451 -7.88 12.58 -1.77
CA GLY A 451 -8.70 11.88 -0.77
C GLY A 451 -9.37 12.85 0.22
N SER A 452 -10.54 12.47 0.73
CA SER A 452 -11.30 13.28 1.69
C SER A 452 -10.53 13.52 3.00
N GLU A 453 -10.80 14.65 3.65
CA GLU A 453 -10.21 15.03 4.94
C GLU A 453 -10.42 13.93 5.99
N GLY A 454 -9.35 13.58 6.73
CA GLY A 454 -9.40 12.54 7.77
C GLY A 454 -9.40 11.08 7.29
N PHE A 455 -9.48 10.82 5.98
CA PHE A 455 -9.51 9.46 5.43
C PHE A 455 -8.49 9.23 4.34
N LYS A 456 -7.62 8.22 4.49
CA LYS A 456 -6.66 7.88 3.44
C LYS A 456 -7.25 6.93 2.41
N CYS A 457 -7.15 7.26 1.12
CA CYS A 457 -7.55 6.33 0.08
C CYS A 457 -6.44 5.30 -0.18
N HIS A 458 -6.75 4.04 0.09
CA HIS A 458 -5.81 2.93 -0.06
C HIS A 458 -6.44 1.76 -0.84
N SER A 459 -7.59 1.99 -1.45
CA SER A 459 -8.17 1.09 -2.44
C SER A 459 -7.32 1.01 -3.71
N LYS A 460 -7.37 -0.13 -4.41
CA LYS A 460 -6.69 -0.34 -5.70
C LYS A 460 -7.70 -0.81 -6.71
N VAL A 461 -8.38 0.17 -7.30
CA VAL A 461 -9.41 -0.05 -8.29
C VAL A 461 -9.14 0.84 -9.50
N CYS A 462 -9.30 0.25 -10.68
CA CYS A 462 -9.38 0.96 -11.94
C CYS A 462 -10.65 0.49 -12.67
N GLN A 463 -11.38 1.41 -13.28
CA GLN A 463 -12.54 1.12 -14.09
C GLN A 463 -12.35 1.77 -15.46
N ILE A 464 -12.56 0.99 -16.50
CA ILE A 464 -12.55 1.43 -17.89
C ILE A 464 -13.97 1.27 -18.44
N THR A 465 -14.54 2.34 -18.97
CA THR A 465 -15.90 2.35 -19.52
C THR A 465 -15.85 2.47 -21.03
N TYR A 466 -16.49 1.51 -21.69
CA TYR A 466 -16.68 1.47 -23.13
C TYR A 466 -18.13 1.76 -23.47
N ARG A 467 -18.36 2.39 -24.62
CA ARG A 467 -19.69 2.67 -25.16
C ARG A 467 -19.84 2.09 -26.55
N GLU A 468 -20.72 1.10 -26.67
CA GLU A 468 -21.12 0.51 -27.95
C GLU A 468 -22.58 0.90 -28.22
N GLY A 469 -22.80 1.89 -29.09
CA GLY A 469 -24.11 2.48 -29.32
C GLY A 469 -24.70 3.08 -28.03
N MET A 470 -25.79 2.50 -27.53
CA MET A 470 -26.47 2.92 -26.28
C MET A 470 -26.08 2.05 -25.07
N SER A 471 -25.27 1.00 -25.26
CA SER A 471 -24.83 0.11 -24.19
C SER A 471 -23.53 0.62 -23.56
N LEU A 472 -23.41 0.47 -22.25
CA LEU A 472 -22.18 0.74 -21.51
C LEU A 472 -21.62 -0.57 -20.96
N THR A 473 -20.37 -0.83 -21.29
CA THR A 473 -19.62 -1.98 -20.78
C THR A 473 -18.50 -1.49 -19.88
N ARG A 474 -18.35 -2.08 -18.69
CA ARG A 474 -17.34 -1.65 -17.71
C ARG A 474 -16.40 -2.79 -17.38
N LEU A 475 -15.12 -2.58 -17.65
CA LEU A 475 -14.07 -3.45 -17.14
C LEU A 475 -13.58 -2.89 -15.80
N THR A 476 -13.60 -3.72 -14.77
CA THR A 476 -13.20 -3.35 -13.42
C THR A 476 -11.98 -4.16 -13.00
N LEU A 477 -10.93 -3.46 -12.61
CA LEU A 477 -9.63 -3.99 -12.27
C LEU A 477 -9.42 -3.76 -10.77
N LEU A 478 -9.34 -4.83 -9.98
CA LEU A 478 -9.28 -4.82 -8.51
C LEU A 478 -8.01 -5.51 -7.98
N GLY A 479 -7.15 -4.76 -7.30
CA GLY A 479 -5.88 -5.24 -6.76
C GLY A 479 -5.87 -5.42 -5.24
N THR A 480 -5.12 -6.39 -4.72
CA THR A 480 -4.75 -6.44 -3.29
C THR A 480 -3.57 -5.53 -2.95
N GLY A 481 -2.74 -5.22 -3.97
CA GLY A 481 -1.56 -4.36 -3.91
C GLY A 481 -1.63 -3.17 -4.86
N ASN A 482 -0.67 -2.25 -4.73
CA ASN A 482 -0.58 -1.03 -5.55
C ASN A 482 -0.28 -1.36 -7.02
N PHE A 483 -0.71 -0.49 -7.93
CA PHE A 483 -0.34 -0.52 -9.34
C PHE A 483 1.10 -0.01 -9.56
N ASN A 484 2.09 -0.72 -9.01
CA ASN A 484 3.50 -0.34 -9.10
C ASN A 484 4.36 -1.52 -9.58
N GLU A 485 4.97 -1.34 -10.76
CA GLU A 485 5.75 -2.34 -11.50
C GLU A 485 6.96 -2.86 -10.71
N LYS A 486 7.57 -2.04 -9.86
CA LYS A 486 8.71 -2.44 -9.03
C LYS A 486 8.26 -3.34 -7.89
N THR A 487 7.24 -2.91 -7.15
CA THR A 487 6.73 -3.71 -6.02
C THR A 487 6.07 -5.01 -6.48
N ALA A 488 5.49 -5.04 -7.69
CA ALA A 488 4.92 -6.26 -8.27
C ALA A 488 5.95 -7.38 -8.47
N LYS A 489 7.27 -7.11 -8.41
CA LYS A 489 8.32 -8.14 -8.45
C LYS A 489 8.76 -8.62 -7.07
N LEU A 490 8.33 -7.95 -6.01
CA LEU A 490 8.77 -8.21 -4.63
C LEU A 490 7.61 -8.70 -3.76
N TYR A 491 6.38 -8.26 -4.05
CA TYR A 491 5.21 -8.45 -3.20
C TYR A 491 4.29 -9.51 -3.78
N SER A 492 3.78 -10.40 -2.93
CA SER A 492 2.77 -11.36 -3.33
C SER A 492 1.39 -10.70 -3.32
N ASP A 493 0.79 -10.52 -4.48
CA ASP A 493 -0.47 -9.78 -4.65
C ASP A 493 -1.34 -10.41 -5.75
N PHE A 494 -2.65 -10.18 -5.67
CA PHE A 494 -3.61 -10.54 -6.70
C PHE A 494 -4.13 -9.31 -7.43
N MET A 495 -4.47 -9.52 -8.69
CA MET A 495 -5.08 -8.51 -9.56
C MET A 495 -6.17 -9.17 -10.40
N LEU A 496 -7.43 -8.94 -10.04
CA LEU A 496 -8.63 -9.42 -10.74
C LEU A 496 -9.09 -8.42 -11.81
N MET A 497 -9.23 -8.88 -13.04
CA MET A 497 -9.83 -8.13 -14.16
C MET A 497 -11.17 -8.77 -14.48
N THR A 498 -12.27 -8.01 -14.40
CA THR A 498 -13.62 -8.54 -14.57
C THR A 498 -14.52 -7.60 -15.37
N ALA A 499 -15.39 -8.18 -16.19
CA ALA A 499 -16.50 -7.49 -16.87
C ALA A 499 -17.85 -7.67 -16.13
N HIS A 500 -17.85 -8.21 -14.90
CA HIS A 500 -19.08 -8.51 -14.19
C HIS A 500 -19.91 -7.24 -13.92
N PRO A 501 -21.15 -7.14 -14.44
CA PRO A 501 -21.91 -5.89 -14.47
C PRO A 501 -22.21 -5.37 -13.06
N GLY A 502 -22.49 -6.26 -12.11
CA GLY A 502 -22.76 -5.88 -10.72
C GLY A 502 -21.53 -5.34 -9.97
N ILE A 503 -20.33 -5.80 -10.32
CA ILE A 503 -19.08 -5.28 -9.74
C ILE A 503 -18.75 -3.94 -10.42
N GLY A 504 -18.99 -3.84 -11.73
CA GLY A 504 -18.85 -2.59 -12.48
C GLY A 504 -19.74 -1.47 -11.95
N GLU A 505 -21.00 -1.75 -11.62
CA GLU A 505 -21.90 -0.75 -11.03
C GLU A 505 -21.45 -0.31 -9.63
N ASP A 506 -21.03 -1.25 -8.77
CA ASP A 506 -20.50 -0.91 -7.45
C ASP A 506 -19.22 -0.07 -7.54
N ALA A 507 -18.31 -0.38 -8.47
CA ALA A 507 -17.09 0.39 -8.69
C ALA A 507 -17.39 1.80 -9.24
N ASN A 508 -18.37 1.93 -10.13
CA ASN A 508 -18.83 3.23 -10.61
C ASN A 508 -19.45 4.07 -9.47
N LEU A 509 -20.28 3.43 -8.64
CA LEU A 509 -20.83 4.02 -7.41
C LEU A 509 -19.72 4.45 -6.44
N PHE A 510 -18.67 3.64 -6.32
CA PHE A 510 -17.52 3.92 -5.45
C PHE A 510 -16.80 5.20 -5.87
N PHE A 511 -16.45 5.34 -7.16
CA PHE A 511 -15.82 6.56 -7.67
C PHE A 511 -16.72 7.79 -7.53
N ARG A 512 -18.03 7.63 -7.79
CA ARG A 512 -19.01 8.71 -7.60
C ARG A 512 -19.07 9.16 -6.15
N ASN A 513 -19.18 8.21 -5.23
CA ASN A 513 -19.24 8.47 -3.80
C ASN A 513 -17.98 9.17 -3.30
N LEU A 514 -16.80 8.74 -3.74
CA LEU A 514 -15.55 9.41 -3.39
C LEU A 514 -15.46 10.84 -3.91
N SER A 515 -15.89 11.07 -5.16
CA SER A 515 -15.91 12.41 -5.75
C SER A 515 -16.87 13.35 -5.01
N LEU A 516 -17.93 12.81 -4.41
CA LEU A 516 -18.89 13.56 -3.58
C LEU A 516 -18.52 13.63 -2.10
N GLY A 517 -17.41 13.01 -1.67
CA GLY A 517 -17.04 12.89 -0.25
C GLY A 517 -17.97 12.00 0.59
N ASN A 518 -18.81 11.17 -0.05
CA ASN A 518 -19.72 10.25 0.64
C ASN A 518 -19.02 8.92 0.96
N LEU A 519 -18.66 8.71 2.23
CA LEU A 519 -18.00 7.49 2.69
C LEU A 519 -18.97 6.40 3.22
N LYS A 520 -20.28 6.65 3.16
CA LYS A 520 -21.34 5.75 3.65
C LYS A 520 -22.18 5.16 2.51
N GLY A 521 -21.54 4.90 1.37
CA GLY A 521 -22.20 4.23 0.24
C GLY A 521 -22.59 2.79 0.58
N ASP A 522 -23.72 2.36 0.05
CA ASP A 522 -24.15 0.97 0.06
C ASP A 522 -23.77 0.29 -1.26
N TYR A 523 -23.16 -0.88 -1.17
CA TYR A 523 -22.63 -1.63 -2.31
C TYR A 523 -23.15 -3.06 -2.25
N ARG A 524 -23.43 -3.66 -3.41
CA ARG A 524 -24.05 -5.00 -3.48
C ARG A 524 -23.03 -6.13 -3.33
N TYR A 525 -21.86 -5.98 -3.95
CA TYR A 525 -20.77 -6.93 -4.03
C TYR A 525 -19.52 -6.43 -3.28
N LEU A 526 -19.17 -5.15 -3.42
CA LEU A 526 -17.96 -4.59 -2.81
C LEU A 526 -18.13 -4.35 -1.30
N GLY A 527 -17.15 -4.76 -0.51
CA GLY A 527 -17.01 -4.36 0.89
C GLY A 527 -16.12 -3.12 1.00
N VAL A 528 -16.71 -1.94 1.10
CA VAL A 528 -15.95 -0.68 1.11
C VAL A 528 -15.78 -0.15 2.53
N ALA A 529 -14.55 0.09 2.98
CA ALA A 529 -14.29 0.77 4.24
C ALA A 529 -14.51 2.29 4.09
N PRO A 530 -14.94 3.00 5.14
CA PRO A 530 -15.12 2.54 6.52
C PRO A 530 -16.48 1.87 6.81
N ALA A 531 -17.49 2.07 5.96
CA ALA A 531 -18.86 1.72 6.30
C ALA A 531 -19.21 0.22 6.12
N GLY A 532 -18.76 -0.39 5.03
CA GLY A 532 -19.18 -1.72 4.59
C GLY A 532 -18.21 -2.87 4.90
N LEU A 533 -16.90 -2.60 4.97
CA LEU A 533 -15.89 -3.66 5.11
C LEU A 533 -15.98 -4.43 6.43
N LYS A 534 -15.95 -3.75 7.59
CA LYS A 534 -16.04 -4.42 8.90
C LYS A 534 -17.36 -5.21 9.02
N PRO A 535 -18.54 -4.64 8.69
CA PRO A 535 -19.79 -5.42 8.68
C PRO A 535 -19.77 -6.65 7.77
N LEU A 536 -19.11 -6.59 6.60
CA LEU A 536 -18.96 -7.75 5.72
C LEU A 536 -18.25 -8.91 6.43
N ILE A 537 -17.15 -8.62 7.12
CA ILE A 537 -16.39 -9.63 7.87
C ILE A 537 -17.19 -10.20 9.04
N LEU A 538 -17.85 -9.33 9.81
CA LEU A 538 -18.66 -9.74 10.95
C LEU A 538 -19.85 -10.62 10.52
N ARG A 539 -20.49 -10.30 9.38
CA ARG A 539 -21.54 -11.16 8.80
C ARG A 539 -21.01 -12.51 8.36
N GLY A 540 -19.83 -12.56 7.72
CA GLY A 540 -19.19 -13.82 7.36
C GLY A 540 -18.88 -14.70 8.59
N LEU A 541 -18.36 -14.10 9.66
CA LEU A 541 -18.14 -14.82 10.93
C LEU A 541 -19.45 -15.29 11.58
N ASN A 542 -20.50 -14.46 11.60
CA ASN A 542 -21.83 -14.85 12.09
C ASN A 542 -22.39 -16.05 11.34
N ARG A 543 -22.29 -16.04 10.02
CA ARG A 543 -22.76 -17.16 9.18
C ARG A 543 -22.08 -18.48 9.55
N GLU A 544 -20.77 -18.46 9.79
CA GLU A 544 -20.05 -19.68 10.19
C GLU A 544 -20.35 -20.07 11.65
N ILE A 545 -20.60 -19.11 12.55
CA ILE A 545 -21.10 -19.38 13.91
C ILE A 545 -22.45 -20.12 13.86
N GLU A 546 -23.39 -19.63 13.06
CA GLU A 546 -24.71 -20.24 12.89
C GLU A 546 -24.59 -21.68 12.35
N ARG A 547 -23.69 -21.91 11.37
CA ARG A 547 -23.38 -23.25 10.85
C ARG A 547 -22.86 -24.18 11.96
N ALA A 548 -21.88 -23.73 12.75
CA ALA A 548 -21.31 -24.53 13.83
C ALA A 548 -22.35 -24.87 14.91
N GLN A 549 -23.19 -23.90 15.29
CA GLN A 549 -24.27 -24.09 16.26
C GLN A 549 -25.35 -25.06 15.75
N ALA A 550 -25.57 -25.11 14.43
CA ALA A 550 -26.44 -26.08 13.78
C ALA A 550 -25.80 -27.48 13.61
N GLY A 551 -24.59 -27.70 14.14
CA GLY A 551 -23.85 -28.96 14.00
C GLY A 551 -23.25 -29.20 12.61
N GLN A 552 -23.22 -28.17 11.76
CA GLN A 552 -22.59 -28.23 10.43
C GLN A 552 -21.10 -27.93 10.54
N SER A 553 -20.31 -28.42 9.58
CA SER A 553 -18.90 -28.09 9.51
C SER A 553 -18.73 -26.61 9.14
N ALA A 554 -17.99 -25.86 9.97
CA ALA A 554 -17.77 -24.43 9.80
C ALA A 554 -16.28 -24.11 9.85
N ARG A 555 -15.81 -23.30 8.88
CA ARG A 555 -14.41 -22.91 8.77
C ARG A 555 -14.28 -21.49 8.27
N VAL A 556 -13.27 -20.80 8.77
CA VAL A 556 -12.85 -19.48 8.32
C VAL A 556 -11.36 -19.52 8.00
N PHE A 557 -10.98 -18.89 6.90
CA PHE A 557 -9.59 -18.65 6.56
C PHE A 557 -9.33 -17.16 6.34
N PHE A 558 -8.34 -16.61 7.04
CA PHE A 558 -7.89 -15.22 6.86
C PHE A 558 -6.40 -15.15 6.52
N LYS A 559 -6.06 -14.55 5.38
CA LYS A 559 -4.70 -14.09 5.09
C LYS A 559 -4.65 -12.57 5.25
N LEU A 560 -3.74 -12.07 6.09
CA LEU A 560 -3.60 -10.67 6.44
C LEU A 560 -2.12 -10.30 6.57
N ASN A 561 -1.79 -9.02 6.44
CA ASN A 561 -0.50 -8.52 6.93
C ASN A 561 -0.56 -8.21 8.42
N SER A 562 -1.71 -7.77 8.94
CA SER A 562 -1.87 -7.46 10.35
C SER A 562 -3.31 -7.60 10.86
N LEU A 563 -3.47 -7.97 12.13
CA LEU A 563 -4.73 -8.04 12.86
C LEU A 563 -4.60 -7.25 14.18
N THR A 564 -5.34 -6.14 14.29
CA THR A 564 -5.38 -5.31 15.51
C THR A 564 -6.78 -4.79 15.84
N ASP A 565 -7.77 -4.94 14.97
CA ASP A 565 -9.14 -4.48 15.23
C ASP A 565 -9.79 -5.30 16.35
N ARG A 566 -10.20 -4.62 17.43
CA ARG A 566 -10.67 -5.28 18.65
C ARG A 566 -12.02 -5.98 18.44
N GLU A 567 -12.92 -5.40 17.66
CA GLU A 567 -14.23 -6.01 17.40
C GLU A 567 -14.10 -7.28 16.57
N VAL A 568 -13.23 -7.25 15.56
CA VAL A 568 -12.95 -8.45 14.74
C VAL A 568 -12.27 -9.54 15.58
N ILE A 569 -11.32 -9.17 16.44
CA ILE A 569 -10.66 -10.08 17.39
C ILE A 569 -11.68 -10.77 18.31
N ASP A 570 -12.58 -9.99 18.91
CA ASP A 570 -13.61 -10.51 19.81
C ASP A 570 -14.56 -11.44 19.07
N LYS A 571 -14.90 -11.10 17.82
CA LYS A 571 -15.75 -11.94 16.96
C LYS A 571 -15.09 -13.24 16.53
N ILE A 572 -13.78 -13.24 16.30
CA ILE A 572 -13.01 -14.47 16.03
C ILE A 572 -13.01 -15.38 17.27
N SER A 573 -12.84 -14.83 18.47
CA SER A 573 -12.95 -15.60 19.71
C SER A 573 -14.37 -16.17 19.90
N GLU A 574 -15.41 -15.40 19.61
CA GLU A 574 -16.79 -15.90 19.61
C GLU A 574 -16.99 -17.06 18.62
N ALA A 575 -16.46 -16.95 17.40
CA ALA A 575 -16.51 -18.00 16.40
C ALA A 575 -15.82 -19.28 16.86
N SER A 576 -14.59 -19.15 17.41
CA SER A 576 -13.87 -20.27 18.00
C SER A 576 -14.68 -20.97 19.10
N ARG A 577 -15.28 -20.21 20.01
CA ARG A 577 -16.11 -20.73 21.11
C ARG A 577 -17.38 -21.43 20.64
N ALA A 578 -17.90 -21.06 19.47
CA ALA A 578 -19.03 -21.73 18.84
C ALA A 578 -18.65 -23.02 18.10
N GLY A 579 -17.36 -23.35 18.02
CA GLY A 579 -16.85 -24.56 17.33
C GLY A 579 -16.33 -24.31 15.91
N VAL A 580 -16.26 -23.05 15.45
CA VAL A 580 -15.72 -22.72 14.13
C VAL A 580 -14.20 -22.88 14.12
N GLN A 581 -13.67 -23.57 13.11
CA GLN A 581 -12.22 -23.68 12.90
C GLN A 581 -11.71 -22.45 12.15
N VAL A 582 -10.83 -21.66 12.79
CA VAL A 582 -10.29 -20.41 12.23
C VAL A 582 -8.81 -20.59 11.92
N GLN A 583 -8.47 -20.62 10.63
CA GLN A 583 -7.09 -20.66 10.15
C GLN A 583 -6.65 -19.28 9.67
N MET A 584 -5.47 -18.84 10.07
CA MET A 584 -4.96 -17.53 9.69
C MET A 584 -3.51 -17.60 9.23
N ILE A 585 -3.17 -16.80 8.22
CA ILE A 585 -1.80 -16.49 7.83
C ILE A 585 -1.60 -14.98 8.02
N ILE A 586 -0.81 -14.62 9.02
CA ILE A 586 -0.50 -13.23 9.38
C ILE A 586 1.01 -13.05 9.33
N ARG A 587 1.50 -12.34 8.31
CA ARG A 587 2.95 -12.12 8.21
C ARG A 587 3.49 -11.16 9.25
N GLY A 588 2.75 -10.09 9.58
CA GLY A 588 3.17 -9.02 10.49
C GLY A 588 2.58 -9.15 11.90
N ILE A 589 1.79 -8.16 12.30
CA ILE A 589 1.26 -8.01 13.67
C ILE A 589 0.03 -8.91 13.88
N SER A 590 0.03 -9.69 14.95
CA SER A 590 -1.20 -10.25 15.52
C SER A 590 -1.39 -9.76 16.96
N CYS A 591 -2.49 -9.07 17.22
CA CYS A 591 -2.91 -8.77 18.59
C CYS A 591 -3.76 -9.90 19.20
N LEU A 592 -4.11 -10.94 18.45
CA LEU A 592 -4.82 -12.15 18.91
C LEU A 592 -3.82 -13.24 19.28
N LEU A 593 -4.06 -13.92 20.40
CA LEU A 593 -3.37 -15.13 20.83
C LEU A 593 -4.23 -16.37 20.51
N PRO A 594 -3.70 -17.35 19.76
CA PRO A 594 -4.39 -18.60 19.47
C PRO A 594 -4.31 -19.59 20.62
N GLY A 595 -5.21 -20.58 20.67
CA GLY A 595 -5.13 -21.72 21.57
C GLY A 595 -5.34 -21.40 23.05
N ILE A 596 -6.01 -20.29 23.38
CA ILE A 596 -6.38 -19.96 24.76
C ILE A 596 -7.67 -20.70 25.12
N GLU A 597 -7.60 -21.47 26.20
CA GLU A 597 -8.69 -22.36 26.62
C GLU A 597 -10.03 -21.63 26.80
N GLY A 598 -11.07 -22.16 26.17
CA GLY A 598 -12.44 -21.62 26.21
C GLY A 598 -12.60 -20.26 25.51
N LYS A 599 -11.61 -19.81 24.75
CA LYS A 599 -11.57 -18.49 24.09
C LYS A 599 -11.18 -18.58 22.63
N THR A 600 -10.04 -19.21 22.32
CA THR A 600 -9.43 -19.24 20.98
C THR A 600 -8.89 -20.63 20.63
N ASP A 601 -9.43 -21.69 21.23
CA ASP A 601 -9.05 -23.09 21.05
C ASP A 601 -9.01 -23.54 19.58
N GLY A 602 -9.98 -23.07 18.78
CA GLY A 602 -10.11 -23.37 17.35
C GLY A 602 -9.38 -22.37 16.44
N VAL A 603 -8.56 -21.48 17.00
CA VAL A 603 -7.80 -20.49 16.22
C VAL A 603 -6.37 -20.99 16.01
N HIS A 604 -5.94 -21.03 14.76
CA HIS A 604 -4.57 -21.37 14.36
C HIS A 604 -3.97 -20.26 13.52
N ILE A 605 -2.85 -19.70 13.95
CA ILE A 605 -2.19 -18.58 13.27
C ILE A 605 -0.80 -19.00 12.81
N ARG A 606 -0.53 -18.82 11.52
CA ARG A 606 0.79 -19.00 10.90
C ARG A 606 1.35 -17.69 10.38
N SER A 607 2.66 -17.63 10.19
CA SER A 607 3.38 -16.53 9.55
C SER A 607 4.35 -17.10 8.54
N ILE A 608 4.48 -16.46 7.38
CA ILE A 608 5.46 -16.81 6.35
C ILE A 608 6.24 -15.53 6.04
N VAL A 609 7.55 -15.60 6.24
CA VAL A 609 8.54 -14.58 5.88
C VAL A 609 9.59 -15.31 5.05
N GLY A 610 10.02 -14.71 3.94
CA GLY A 610 10.93 -15.35 2.99
C GLY A 610 11.30 -14.39 1.87
N ARG A 611 11.70 -14.94 0.73
CA ARG A 611 12.15 -14.19 -0.46
C ARG A 611 11.18 -13.10 -0.90
N PHE A 612 9.89 -13.42 -0.96
CA PHE A 612 8.85 -12.46 -1.35
C PHE A 612 8.09 -11.94 -0.13
N LEU A 613 7.70 -10.67 -0.20
CA LEU A 613 6.92 -10.04 0.85
C LEU A 613 5.46 -10.45 0.69
N GLU A 614 4.98 -11.27 1.62
CA GLU A 614 3.58 -11.70 1.63
C GLU A 614 2.64 -10.51 1.82
N HIS A 615 1.87 -10.11 0.80
CA HIS A 615 1.10 -8.85 0.86
C HIS A 615 -0.40 -9.00 0.63
N ALA A 616 -0.82 -10.03 -0.12
CA ALA A 616 -2.20 -10.31 -0.43
C ALA A 616 -3.06 -10.49 0.83
N ARG A 617 -4.30 -9.97 0.79
CA ARG A 617 -5.31 -10.23 1.83
C ARG A 617 -6.47 -11.04 1.26
N ILE A 618 -6.82 -12.10 1.98
CA ILE A 618 -7.84 -13.07 1.58
C ILE A 618 -8.76 -13.28 2.78
N TYR A 619 -10.07 -13.15 2.55
CA TYR A 619 -11.09 -13.54 3.52
C TYR A 619 -11.92 -14.66 2.93
N SER A 620 -11.94 -15.81 3.59
CA SER A 620 -12.68 -16.97 3.12
C SER A 620 -13.51 -17.59 4.22
N PHE A 621 -14.72 -17.99 3.85
CA PHE A 621 -15.74 -18.55 4.74
C PHE A 621 -16.25 -19.87 4.13
N GLY A 622 -16.59 -20.83 4.99
CA GLY A 622 -17.01 -22.18 4.61
C GLY A 622 -15.86 -23.17 4.47
N VAL A 623 -16.15 -24.46 4.64
CA VAL A 623 -15.16 -25.56 4.63
C VAL A 623 -14.42 -25.66 3.30
N ASP A 624 -15.16 -25.54 2.21
CA ASP A 624 -14.62 -25.56 0.83
C ASP A 624 -14.29 -24.17 0.30
N SER A 625 -14.19 -23.17 1.18
CA SER A 625 -14.03 -21.77 0.78
C SER A 625 -15.10 -21.35 -0.23
N ASP A 626 -16.37 -21.63 0.10
CA ASP A 626 -17.52 -21.36 -0.77
C ASP A 626 -17.58 -19.88 -1.18
N THR A 627 -17.13 -19.01 -0.26
CA THR A 627 -17.03 -17.56 -0.41
C THR A 627 -15.58 -17.14 -0.21
N ILE A 628 -15.03 -16.42 -1.18
CA ILE A 628 -13.68 -15.84 -1.13
C ILE A 628 -13.77 -14.36 -1.49
N TYR A 629 -13.20 -13.52 -0.63
CA TYR A 629 -12.94 -12.12 -0.90
C TYR A 629 -11.44 -11.88 -0.96
N LEU A 630 -11.02 -11.10 -1.96
CA LEU A 630 -9.70 -10.46 -1.99
C LEU A 630 -9.85 -9.01 -1.54
N SER A 631 -8.80 -8.44 -0.96
CA SER A 631 -8.92 -7.12 -0.32
C SER A 631 -7.63 -6.32 -0.33
N SER A 632 -7.76 -4.99 -0.37
CA SER A 632 -6.67 -4.04 -0.12
C SER A 632 -6.41 -3.80 1.37
N ALA A 633 -7.36 -4.18 2.24
CA ALA A 633 -7.33 -3.92 3.67
C ALA A 633 -6.78 -5.08 4.51
N ASP A 634 -6.10 -4.70 5.59
CA ASP A 634 -5.88 -5.56 6.75
C ASP A 634 -7.02 -5.38 7.78
N MET A 635 -7.03 -6.20 8.84
CA MET A 635 -7.98 -6.05 9.95
C MET A 635 -7.37 -5.19 11.06
N MET A 636 -7.00 -3.97 10.73
CA MET A 636 -6.58 -2.94 11.70
C MET A 636 -7.64 -1.83 11.76
N THR A 637 -7.85 -1.24 12.93
CA THR A 637 -8.79 -0.12 13.15
C THR A 637 -8.62 0.99 12.11
N ARG A 638 -7.37 1.36 11.76
CA ARG A 638 -7.12 2.36 10.72
C ARG A 638 -7.62 1.95 9.33
N ASN A 639 -7.57 0.66 8.98
CA ASN A 639 -8.03 0.17 7.68
C ASN A 639 -9.56 0.03 7.65
N THR A 640 -10.16 -0.37 8.76
CA THR A 640 -11.61 -0.59 8.87
C THR A 640 -12.39 0.68 9.12
N GLU A 641 -11.79 1.72 9.73
CA GLU A 641 -12.52 2.93 10.17
C GLU A 641 -11.96 4.26 9.66
N HIS A 642 -10.67 4.32 9.27
CA HIS A 642 -10.00 5.59 8.91
C HIS A 642 -9.40 5.60 7.51
N ARG A 643 -9.74 4.60 6.69
CA ARG A 643 -9.29 4.47 5.31
C ARG A 643 -10.42 4.08 4.40
N VAL A 644 -10.28 4.47 3.15
CA VAL A 644 -11.10 3.97 2.05
C VAL A 644 -10.36 2.78 1.44
N GLU A 645 -10.91 1.59 1.70
CA GLU A 645 -10.36 0.31 1.26
C GLU A 645 -11.48 -0.51 0.61
N ILE A 646 -11.12 -1.51 -0.18
CA ILE A 646 -12.09 -2.36 -0.88
C ILE A 646 -11.79 -3.84 -0.63
N ALA A 647 -12.85 -4.61 -0.43
CA ALA A 647 -12.87 -6.05 -0.55
C ALA A 647 -13.86 -6.45 -1.64
N TYR A 648 -13.52 -7.46 -2.43
CA TYR A 648 -14.31 -7.87 -3.59
C TYR A 648 -14.38 -9.39 -3.70
N PRO A 649 -15.55 -9.96 -4.06
CA PRO A 649 -15.72 -11.40 -4.15
C PRO A 649 -15.05 -11.95 -5.41
N VAL A 650 -14.52 -13.17 -5.31
CA VAL A 650 -14.05 -13.95 -6.46
C VAL A 650 -15.18 -14.87 -6.92
N LEU A 651 -15.96 -14.39 -7.88
CA LEU A 651 -17.17 -15.07 -8.35
C LEU A 651 -16.86 -16.20 -9.33
N ASP A 652 -15.96 -15.94 -10.29
CA ASP A 652 -15.53 -16.93 -11.27
C ASP A 652 -14.90 -18.16 -10.59
N SER A 653 -15.28 -19.36 -11.04
CA SER A 653 -14.88 -20.62 -10.42
C SER A 653 -13.42 -20.98 -10.68
N ALA A 654 -12.88 -20.63 -11.86
CA ALA A 654 -11.47 -20.87 -12.20
C ALA A 654 -10.55 -19.95 -11.39
N CYS A 655 -10.90 -18.67 -11.28
CA CYS A 655 -10.21 -17.71 -10.41
C CYS A 655 -10.25 -18.14 -8.94
N ARG A 656 -11.41 -18.63 -8.46
CA ARG A 656 -11.53 -19.13 -7.08
C ARG A 656 -10.64 -20.34 -6.84
N ALA A 657 -10.56 -21.26 -7.80
CA ALA A 657 -9.68 -22.43 -7.71
C ALA A 657 -8.19 -22.03 -7.66
N LEU A 658 -7.78 -20.98 -8.38
CA LEU A 658 -6.43 -20.41 -8.30
C LEU A 658 -6.11 -19.90 -6.89
N VAL A 659 -7.00 -19.11 -6.28
CA VAL A 659 -6.83 -18.61 -4.91
C VAL A 659 -6.78 -19.76 -3.90
N GLN A 660 -7.64 -20.77 -4.05
CA GLN A 660 -7.63 -21.96 -3.19
C GLN A 660 -6.31 -22.74 -3.31
N ARG A 661 -5.76 -22.92 -4.53
CA ARG A 661 -4.46 -23.56 -4.74
C ARG A 661 -3.34 -22.78 -4.06
N TYR A 662 -3.34 -21.46 -4.19
CA TYR A 662 -2.38 -20.58 -3.51
C TYR A 662 -2.45 -20.75 -1.98
N VAL A 663 -3.66 -20.66 -1.40
CA VAL A 663 -3.86 -20.84 0.05
C VAL A 663 -3.39 -22.22 0.51
N LYS A 664 -3.74 -23.29 -0.21
CA LYS A 664 -3.30 -24.66 0.10
C LYS A 664 -1.78 -24.79 0.08
N ALA A 665 -1.09 -24.18 -0.88
CA ALA A 665 0.37 -24.17 -0.91
C ALA A 665 0.95 -23.47 0.33
N GLN A 666 0.43 -22.30 0.72
CA GLN A 666 0.90 -21.60 1.91
C GLN A 666 0.63 -22.37 3.22
N LEU A 667 -0.52 -23.04 3.33
CA LEU A 667 -0.83 -23.88 4.49
C LEU A 667 -0.02 -25.19 4.51
N LYS A 668 0.61 -25.59 3.40
CA LYS A 668 1.52 -26.74 3.34
C LYS A 668 2.96 -26.36 3.68
N ASP A 669 3.29 -25.07 3.70
CA ASP A 669 4.65 -24.61 3.98
C ASP A 669 5.17 -25.13 5.32
N ASN A 670 6.33 -25.79 5.27
CA ASN A 670 7.03 -26.39 6.41
C ASN A 670 8.53 -26.01 6.43
N VAL A 671 8.91 -24.99 5.64
CA VAL A 671 10.28 -24.45 5.55
C VAL A 671 10.34 -23.05 6.13
N LYS A 672 9.46 -22.15 5.68
CA LYS A 672 9.41 -20.75 6.08
C LYS A 672 8.27 -20.44 7.04
N ALA A 673 7.28 -21.33 7.13
CA ALA A 673 6.15 -21.15 8.03
C ALA A 673 6.53 -21.26 9.50
N ARG A 674 5.95 -20.36 10.30
CA ARG A 674 5.98 -20.39 11.76
C ARG A 674 4.58 -20.37 12.33
N VAL A 675 4.36 -21.01 13.47
CA VAL A 675 3.10 -21.01 14.22
C VAL A 675 3.20 -20.08 15.43
N LEU A 676 2.13 -19.34 15.71
CA LEU A 676 2.02 -18.53 16.91
C LEU A 676 1.54 -19.41 18.07
N SER A 677 2.27 -19.40 19.18
CA SER A 677 1.90 -20.10 20.42
C SER A 677 0.88 -19.29 21.25
N PRO A 678 0.21 -19.92 22.24
CA PRO A 678 -0.60 -19.22 23.23
C PRO A 678 0.19 -18.20 24.07
N SER A 679 1.50 -18.38 24.24
CA SER A 679 2.39 -17.42 24.92
C SER A 679 2.78 -16.21 24.04
N GLY A 680 2.42 -16.24 22.75
CA GLY A 680 2.74 -15.19 21.80
C GLY A 680 4.11 -15.35 21.11
N GLU A 681 4.75 -16.50 21.26
CA GLU A 681 6.02 -16.83 20.63
C GLU A 681 5.80 -17.47 19.25
N TRP A 682 6.75 -17.26 18.33
CA TRP A 682 6.69 -17.79 16.98
C TRP A 682 7.66 -18.94 16.80
N MET A 683 7.13 -20.15 16.59
CA MET A 683 7.93 -21.36 16.46
C MET A 683 7.92 -21.86 15.01
N PRO A 684 9.05 -22.32 14.44
CA PRO A 684 9.06 -23.00 13.15
C PRO A 684 8.06 -24.16 13.11
N VAL A 685 7.40 -24.37 11.97
CA VAL A 685 6.57 -25.56 11.76
C VAL A 685 7.49 -26.79 11.75
N THR A 686 7.24 -27.72 12.67
CA THR A 686 8.00 -28.97 12.74
C THR A 686 7.63 -29.88 11.57
N ARG A 687 8.65 -30.39 10.87
CA ARG A 687 8.48 -31.39 9.81
C ARG A 687 8.23 -32.77 10.41
N GLY A 688 7.26 -33.51 9.89
CA GLY A 688 7.08 -34.91 10.25
C GLY A 688 8.26 -35.77 9.80
N ALA A 689 8.45 -36.94 10.43
CA ALA A 689 9.49 -37.88 10.01
C ALA A 689 9.28 -38.30 8.55
N GLY A 690 10.28 -38.06 7.69
CA GLY A 690 10.23 -38.35 6.26
C GLY A 690 9.44 -37.34 5.40
N GLU A 691 8.92 -36.26 5.99
CA GLU A 691 8.23 -35.22 5.24
C GLU A 691 9.23 -34.34 4.46
N ALA A 692 9.01 -34.22 3.15
CA ALA A 692 9.86 -33.41 2.29
C ALA A 692 9.75 -31.91 2.62
N PRO A 693 10.84 -31.13 2.50
CA PRO A 693 10.78 -29.69 2.62
C PRO A 693 9.89 -29.10 1.53
N PHE A 694 8.97 -28.23 1.94
CA PHE A 694 8.04 -27.52 1.07
C PHE A 694 8.08 -26.02 1.39
N ASN A 695 8.70 -25.25 0.50
CA ASN A 695 8.66 -23.79 0.51
C ASN A 695 7.60 -23.34 -0.49
N SER A 696 6.57 -22.66 0.02
CA SER A 696 5.41 -22.24 -0.78
C SER A 696 5.77 -21.21 -1.85
N GLN A 697 6.68 -20.28 -1.57
CA GLN A 697 7.09 -19.24 -2.51
C GLN A 697 7.86 -19.82 -3.69
N GLU A 698 8.83 -20.70 -3.42
CA GLU A 698 9.60 -21.38 -4.47
C GLU A 698 8.73 -22.35 -5.28
N TYR A 699 7.79 -23.04 -4.62
CA TYR A 699 6.82 -23.89 -5.30
C TYR A 699 5.94 -23.09 -6.28
N LEU A 700 5.41 -21.94 -5.85
CA LEU A 700 4.56 -21.08 -6.67
C LEU A 700 5.34 -20.46 -7.83
N LEU A 701 6.60 -20.08 -7.60
CA LEU A 701 7.50 -19.61 -8.65
C LEU A 701 7.74 -20.69 -9.70
N ALA A 702 8.16 -21.89 -9.29
CA ALA A 702 8.37 -23.00 -10.21
C ALA A 702 7.07 -23.42 -10.93
N ARG A 703 5.92 -23.31 -10.26
CA ARG A 703 4.62 -23.60 -10.87
C ARG A 703 4.28 -22.61 -11.97
N ALA A 704 4.54 -21.32 -11.78
CA ALA A 704 4.27 -20.30 -12.80
C ALA A 704 5.08 -20.53 -14.09
N TYR A 705 6.34 -20.98 -13.97
CA TYR A 705 7.14 -21.38 -15.15
C TYR A 705 6.53 -22.59 -15.85
N ARG A 706 6.20 -23.66 -15.12
CA ARG A 706 5.55 -24.84 -15.72
C ARG A 706 4.22 -24.51 -16.42
N ASP A 707 3.39 -23.70 -15.78
CA ASP A 707 2.10 -23.28 -16.35
C ASP A 707 2.29 -22.48 -17.65
N ALA A 708 3.31 -21.62 -17.72
CA ALA A 708 3.65 -20.88 -18.93
C ALA A 708 4.19 -21.78 -20.04
N ASP A 709 5.07 -22.73 -19.72
CA ASP A 709 5.63 -23.69 -20.69
C ASP A 709 4.55 -24.63 -21.26
N GLU A 710 3.66 -25.13 -20.39
CA GLU A 710 2.51 -25.95 -20.80
C GLU A 710 1.56 -25.17 -21.72
N ALA A 711 1.33 -23.88 -21.44
CA ALA A 711 0.50 -23.02 -22.28
C ALA A 711 1.16 -22.71 -23.63
N ALA A 712 2.47 -22.44 -23.65
CA ALA A 712 3.23 -22.21 -24.88
C ALA A 712 3.21 -23.46 -25.77
N SER A 713 3.48 -24.64 -25.20
CA SER A 713 3.46 -25.92 -25.93
C SER A 713 2.08 -26.24 -26.52
N LYS A 714 0.99 -25.92 -25.79
CA LYS A 714 -0.38 -26.07 -26.30
C LYS A 714 -0.69 -25.13 -27.45
N ARG A 715 -0.13 -23.91 -27.46
CA ARG A 715 -0.30 -22.95 -28.57
C ARG A 715 0.48 -23.38 -29.80
N GLU A 716 1.70 -23.87 -29.64
CA GLU A 716 2.53 -24.38 -30.74
C GLU A 716 1.97 -25.67 -31.37
N SER A 717 1.30 -26.50 -30.57
CA SER A 717 0.66 -27.75 -31.05
C SER A 717 -0.79 -27.57 -31.52
N ALA A 718 -1.38 -26.38 -31.36
CA ALA A 718 -2.66 -26.07 -31.95
C ALA A 718 -2.50 -26.05 -33.49
N PRO A 719 -3.37 -26.75 -34.25
CA PRO A 719 -3.27 -26.72 -35.70
C PRO A 719 -3.35 -25.27 -36.17
N VAL A 720 -2.33 -24.85 -36.93
CA VAL A 720 -2.42 -23.63 -37.74
C VAL A 720 -3.65 -23.83 -38.60
N VAL A 721 -4.70 -23.05 -38.34
CA VAL A 721 -5.82 -22.96 -39.27
C VAL A 721 -5.20 -22.36 -40.53
N ASP A 722 -4.99 -23.19 -41.55
CA ASP A 722 -4.63 -22.73 -42.89
C ASP A 722 -5.63 -21.64 -43.26
N ILE A 723 -5.16 -20.40 -43.30
CA ILE A 723 -5.87 -19.33 -43.97
C ILE A 723 -5.95 -19.82 -45.43
N PRO A 724 -7.15 -19.99 -46.00
CA PRO A 724 -7.26 -20.48 -47.37
C PRO A 724 -6.44 -19.54 -48.27
N ASP A 725 -5.55 -20.17 -49.03
CA ASP A 725 -4.62 -19.53 -49.96
C ASP A 725 -5.36 -18.44 -50.77
N ASP A 726 -4.86 -17.20 -50.71
CA ASP A 726 -5.30 -16.02 -51.49
C ASP A 726 -4.97 -16.20 -52.99
N SER A 727 -5.19 -17.41 -53.51
CA SER A 727 -5.07 -17.70 -54.91
C SER A 727 -6.26 -17.05 -55.63
N PRO A 728 -6.02 -16.37 -56.78
CA PRO A 728 -7.09 -15.78 -57.60
C PRO A 728 -8.17 -16.80 -58.00
N ALA A 729 -7.84 -18.10 -57.98
CA ALA A 729 -8.77 -19.19 -58.26
C ALA A 729 -9.79 -19.41 -57.12
N ALA A 730 -9.38 -19.30 -55.85
CA ALA A 730 -10.28 -19.45 -54.71
C ALA A 730 -11.25 -18.27 -54.57
N MET A 731 -10.79 -17.05 -54.86
CA MET A 731 -11.66 -15.87 -54.91
C MET A 731 -12.68 -15.92 -56.05
N ALA A 732 -12.27 -16.37 -57.24
CA ALA A 732 -13.20 -16.54 -58.37
C ALA A 732 -14.27 -17.61 -58.10
N GLN A 733 -13.94 -18.62 -57.29
CA GLN A 733 -14.88 -19.68 -56.90
C GLN A 733 -15.87 -19.19 -55.84
N ALA A 734 -15.41 -18.36 -54.89
CA ALA A 734 -16.28 -17.72 -53.89
C ALA A 734 -17.19 -16.64 -54.49
N GLU A 735 -16.72 -15.86 -55.47
CA GLU A 735 -17.54 -14.89 -56.21
C GLU A 735 -18.59 -15.60 -57.08
N ALA A 736 -18.23 -16.70 -57.74
CA ALA A 736 -19.19 -17.50 -58.52
C ALA A 736 -20.26 -18.17 -57.64
N GLU A 737 -19.93 -18.58 -56.41
CA GLU A 737 -20.89 -19.13 -55.44
C GLU A 737 -21.82 -18.05 -54.86
N LEU A 738 -21.32 -16.82 -54.68
CA LEU A 738 -22.15 -15.66 -54.28
C LEU A 738 -23.10 -15.21 -55.40
N ASP A 739 -22.62 -15.15 -56.65
CA ASP A 739 -23.45 -14.81 -57.81
C ASP A 739 -24.52 -15.89 -58.07
N ALA A 740 -24.21 -17.16 -57.83
CA ALA A 740 -25.18 -18.25 -57.92
C ALA A 740 -26.23 -18.20 -56.78
N ALA A 741 -25.82 -17.79 -55.57
CA ALA A 741 -26.72 -17.61 -54.44
C ALA A 741 -27.65 -16.38 -54.62
N GLU A 742 -27.15 -15.28 -55.19
CA GLU A 742 -27.96 -14.10 -55.52
C GLU A 742 -28.93 -14.39 -56.69
N ALA A 743 -28.51 -15.13 -57.72
CA ALA A 743 -29.40 -15.57 -58.79
C ALA A 743 -30.54 -16.47 -58.27
N SER A 744 -30.23 -17.37 -57.33
CA SER A 744 -31.24 -18.23 -56.69
C SER A 744 -32.17 -17.47 -55.73
N ALA A 745 -31.71 -16.35 -55.14
CA ALA A 745 -32.54 -15.49 -54.29
C ALA A 745 -33.51 -14.60 -55.10
N VAL A 746 -33.13 -14.23 -56.33
CA VAL A 746 -33.99 -13.46 -57.26
C VAL A 746 -35.07 -14.34 -57.92
N GLU A 747 -34.80 -15.62 -58.18
CA GLU A 747 -35.83 -16.58 -58.60
C GLU A 747 -36.82 -16.94 -57.47
N ALA A 748 -36.38 -16.93 -56.20
CA ALA A 748 -37.23 -17.25 -55.05
C ALA A 748 -38.20 -16.11 -54.64
N GLN A 749 -37.98 -14.86 -55.10
CA GLN A 749 -38.86 -13.72 -54.80
C GLN A 749 -39.92 -13.42 -55.87
N THR A 750 -40.05 -14.24 -56.93
CA THR A 750 -41.10 -14.07 -57.96
C THR A 750 -42.28 -15.05 -57.86
N LEU A 751 -42.37 -15.86 -56.79
CA LEU A 751 -43.47 -16.81 -56.59
C LEU A 751 -44.04 -16.77 -55.16
N ALA A 752 -44.79 -15.71 -54.82
CA ALA A 752 -45.92 -15.79 -53.88
C ALA A 752 -46.68 -14.46 -53.80
N ALA A 753 -47.70 -14.31 -54.66
CA ALA A 753 -48.84 -13.43 -54.38
C ALA A 753 -50.02 -14.30 -53.91
N PRO A 754 -50.86 -13.83 -52.97
CA PRO A 754 -52.25 -14.25 -52.92
C PRO A 754 -53.16 -13.09 -53.36
N SER A 755 -53.90 -13.36 -54.41
CA SER A 755 -55.02 -12.59 -54.92
C SER A 755 -56.19 -12.52 -53.92
N LYS A 756 -56.89 -11.38 -53.86
CA LYS A 756 -58.36 -11.35 -54.08
C LYS A 756 -58.85 -9.93 -54.42
N LYS A 757 -59.32 -9.82 -55.68
CA LYS A 757 -60.30 -8.95 -56.38
C LYS A 757 -60.76 -7.57 -55.82
N PRO A 758 -61.22 -6.67 -56.73
CA PRO A 758 -61.17 -5.21 -56.55
C PRO A 758 -62.54 -4.54 -56.30
N GLY A 759 -62.48 -3.28 -55.85
CA GLY A 759 -63.61 -2.35 -55.81
C GLY A 759 -63.18 -0.88 -55.74
N ALA A 760 -63.03 -0.28 -56.93
CA ALA A 760 -63.27 1.13 -57.31
C ALA A 760 -62.75 2.33 -56.47
N SER A 761 -61.79 3.02 -57.11
CA SER A 761 -61.71 4.46 -57.43
C SER A 761 -61.61 5.56 -56.35
N ALA A 762 -60.49 6.28 -56.50
CA ALA A 762 -60.34 7.74 -56.57
C ALA A 762 -60.28 8.58 -55.28
N GLY A 763 -59.22 9.39 -55.21
CA GLY A 763 -59.32 10.76 -54.71
C GLY A 763 -58.52 11.13 -53.46
N ALA A 764 -57.34 11.74 -53.70
CA ALA A 764 -56.86 12.98 -53.10
C ALA A 764 -56.68 13.14 -51.56
N GLN A 765 -55.44 13.51 -51.24
CA GLN A 765 -55.02 14.67 -50.42
C GLN A 765 -55.22 14.71 -48.88
N THR A 766 -54.10 15.09 -48.26
CA THR A 766 -53.91 16.05 -47.15
C THR A 766 -54.18 15.68 -45.68
N GLN A 767 -53.12 15.96 -44.90
CA GLN A 767 -53.05 16.68 -43.63
C GLN A 767 -53.51 16.04 -42.30
N VAL A 768 -52.53 16.01 -41.39
CA VAL A 768 -52.51 16.61 -40.03
C VAL A 768 -53.71 16.34 -39.11
N GLY A 769 -53.42 15.82 -37.92
CA GLY A 769 -54.17 16.23 -36.73
C GLY A 769 -54.33 15.21 -35.62
N ALA A 770 -53.48 15.35 -34.60
CA ALA A 770 -53.80 15.40 -33.17
C ALA A 770 -54.80 14.41 -32.51
N LYS A 771 -54.28 13.84 -31.41
CA LYS A 771 -54.88 13.66 -30.06
C LYS A 771 -56.28 13.06 -29.92
N GLY A 772 -56.36 12.07 -29.03
CA GLY A 772 -57.46 12.03 -28.05
C GLY A 772 -57.92 10.64 -27.63
N ALA A 773 -57.54 10.26 -26.41
CA ALA A 773 -58.43 9.80 -25.33
C ALA A 773 -59.23 8.48 -25.45
N GLU A 774 -59.07 7.73 -24.35
CA GLU A 774 -60.12 7.09 -23.56
C GLU A 774 -60.70 5.71 -23.93
N MET A 775 -60.64 4.84 -22.90
CA MET A 775 -61.71 3.96 -22.38
C MET A 775 -62.31 2.90 -23.33
N SER A 776 -62.78 1.74 -22.90
CA SER A 776 -62.86 1.00 -21.65
C SER A 776 -63.48 -0.37 -22.01
N ALA A 777 -63.25 -1.36 -21.14
CA ALA A 777 -64.18 -2.41 -20.72
C ALA A 777 -65.03 -3.23 -21.72
N GLY A 778 -65.04 -4.56 -21.49
CA GLY A 778 -66.15 -5.47 -21.82
C GLY A 778 -65.64 -6.79 -22.39
N LEU A 779 -65.36 -7.82 -21.57
CA LEU A 779 -66.28 -8.80 -20.97
C LEU A 779 -66.76 -9.91 -21.93
N ASN A 780 -66.65 -11.14 -21.38
CA ASN A 780 -67.44 -12.35 -21.65
C ASN A 780 -67.19 -13.12 -22.96
N GLU A 781 -67.28 -14.44 -23.02
CA GLU A 781 -67.33 -15.57 -22.08
C GLU A 781 -67.34 -16.83 -22.97
N ALA A 782 -67.09 -17.99 -22.34
CA ALA A 782 -67.67 -19.30 -22.65
C ALA A 782 -66.88 -20.35 -23.46
N ALA A 783 -66.63 -21.45 -22.72
CA ALA A 783 -66.90 -22.85 -23.06
C ALA A 783 -65.85 -23.67 -23.86
N SER A 784 -64.97 -24.35 -23.10
CA SER A 784 -64.83 -25.82 -22.90
C SER A 784 -65.72 -26.77 -23.74
N PRO A 785 -65.35 -28.06 -24.00
CA PRO A 785 -64.72 -28.96 -23.01
C PRO A 785 -63.75 -30.11 -23.47
N SER A 786 -63.03 -30.62 -22.45
CA SER A 786 -62.67 -32.03 -22.14
C SER A 786 -61.81 -32.85 -23.13
N VAL A 787 -60.83 -33.69 -22.74
CA VAL A 787 -60.77 -34.68 -21.64
C VAL A 787 -59.30 -34.95 -21.22
N SER A 788 -59.15 -35.27 -19.93
CA SER A 788 -58.08 -35.84 -19.07
C SER A 788 -57.04 -36.81 -19.72
N VAL A 789 -55.82 -37.00 -19.16
CA VAL A 789 -55.49 -37.73 -17.90
C VAL A 789 -54.24 -37.18 -17.15
N GLU A 790 -54.38 -37.19 -15.82
CA GLU A 790 -53.52 -36.93 -14.65
C GLU A 790 -52.14 -37.63 -14.58
N ALA A 791 -51.22 -37.40 -13.63
CA ALA A 791 -50.85 -36.30 -12.72
C ALA A 791 -49.70 -36.82 -11.81
N GLY A 792 -48.87 -35.89 -11.32
CA GLY A 792 -48.27 -35.96 -9.97
C GLY A 792 -46.76 -36.22 -9.92
N ALA A 793 -45.94 -35.52 -9.13
CA ALA A 793 -46.10 -34.27 -8.37
C ALA A 793 -44.68 -33.83 -7.94
N ALA A 794 -44.40 -32.52 -7.97
CA ALA A 794 -43.21 -31.88 -7.41
C ALA A 794 -43.63 -30.95 -6.25
N PRO A 795 -42.83 -30.81 -5.17
CA PRO A 795 -43.18 -29.90 -4.07
C PRO A 795 -42.69 -28.46 -4.31
N GLN A 796 -43.50 -27.55 -3.75
CA GLN A 796 -43.61 -26.12 -3.97
C GLN A 796 -42.49 -25.25 -3.36
N ALA A 797 -42.28 -24.11 -4.02
CA ALA A 797 -41.66 -22.91 -3.49
C ALA A 797 -42.59 -22.20 -2.47
N ALA A 798 -42.02 -21.75 -1.35
CA ALA A 798 -42.72 -20.96 -0.34
C ALA A 798 -42.40 -19.46 -0.52
N ALA A 799 -43.46 -18.66 -0.67
CA ALA A 799 -43.45 -17.21 -0.58
C ALA A 799 -43.40 -16.77 0.89
N ALA A 800 -42.55 -15.78 1.21
CA ALA A 800 -42.51 -15.14 2.52
C ALA A 800 -43.18 -13.76 2.45
N ALA A 801 -44.07 -13.53 3.40
CA ALA A 801 -44.98 -12.41 3.52
C ALA A 801 -44.28 -11.07 3.81
N GLY A 802 -44.75 -10.01 3.14
CA GLY A 802 -44.37 -8.63 3.41
C GLY A 802 -45.06 -8.09 4.68
N ILE A 803 -44.28 -7.43 5.52
CA ILE A 803 -44.77 -6.63 6.65
C ILE A 803 -44.86 -5.17 6.18
N PRO A 804 -46.01 -4.48 6.35
CA PRO A 804 -46.14 -3.09 5.92
C PRO A 804 -45.48 -2.13 6.93
N VAL A 805 -44.48 -1.37 6.48
CA VAL A 805 -43.90 -0.25 7.24
C VAL A 805 -44.60 1.04 6.81
N LYS A 806 -45.29 1.68 7.76
CA LYS A 806 -45.85 3.04 7.60
C LYS A 806 -44.70 4.06 7.61
N ALA A 807 -44.63 4.89 6.58
CA ALA A 807 -43.78 6.07 6.54
C ALA A 807 -44.39 7.18 7.41
N THR A 808 -43.64 7.66 8.40
CA THR A 808 -43.98 8.87 9.16
C THR A 808 -43.13 10.02 8.61
N ILE A 809 -43.80 11.01 8.02
CA ILE A 809 -43.19 12.28 7.61
C ILE A 809 -42.95 13.11 8.87
N VAL A 810 -41.71 13.51 9.11
CA VAL A 810 -41.35 14.49 10.15
C VAL A 810 -40.94 15.77 9.42
N GLU A 811 -41.73 16.82 9.59
CA GLU A 811 -41.44 18.16 9.10
C GLU A 811 -40.29 18.81 9.90
N PRO A 812 -39.40 19.60 9.27
CA PRO A 812 -38.33 20.30 9.98
C PRO A 812 -38.85 21.55 10.71
N GLU A 813 -38.50 21.69 12.00
CA GLU A 813 -38.71 22.92 12.78
C GLU A 813 -37.71 24.02 12.40
N PRO A 814 -38.10 25.32 12.50
CA PRO A 814 -37.36 26.44 11.96
C PRO A 814 -36.22 26.96 12.86
N GLU A 815 -35.22 27.56 12.21
CA GLU A 815 -34.03 28.20 12.81
C GLU A 815 -34.38 29.31 13.81
N SER A 816 -33.82 29.23 15.01
CA SER A 816 -33.88 30.29 16.03
C SER A 816 -32.74 31.29 15.85
N GLN A 817 -33.12 32.56 15.68
CA GLN A 817 -32.27 33.75 15.65
C GLN A 817 -31.47 33.90 16.95
N ALA A 818 -30.16 34.13 16.84
CA ALA A 818 -29.31 34.49 17.97
C ALA A 818 -29.23 36.02 18.13
N GLU A 819 -29.75 36.50 19.24
CA GLU A 819 -29.66 37.88 19.72
C GLU A 819 -28.24 38.29 20.18
N SER A 820 -28.04 39.59 20.11
CA SER A 820 -26.84 40.35 20.41
C SER A 820 -26.55 40.61 21.91
N ALA A 821 -25.25 40.79 22.21
CA ALA A 821 -24.62 41.63 23.27
C ALA A 821 -24.44 41.00 24.69
N PRO A 822 -23.55 41.52 25.57
CA PRO A 822 -22.78 42.77 25.50
C PRO A 822 -21.27 42.73 25.87
N ARG A 823 -20.61 43.86 25.58
CA ARG A 823 -19.28 44.30 26.02
C ARG A 823 -19.11 44.34 27.54
N ALA A 824 -17.91 44.03 28.02
CA ALA A 824 -17.40 44.50 29.31
C ALA A 824 -15.95 45.01 29.19
N THR A 825 -15.73 46.17 29.78
CA THR A 825 -14.50 46.97 29.85
C THR A 825 -13.69 46.69 31.13
N ALA A 826 -12.36 46.81 31.05
CA ALA A 826 -11.46 47.57 31.95
C ALA A 826 -10.14 46.84 32.34
N GLY A 827 -9.01 47.57 32.29
CA GLY A 827 -7.85 47.35 33.19
C GLY A 827 -6.47 47.18 32.54
N SER A 828 -5.76 48.29 32.31
CA SER A 828 -4.28 48.38 32.06
C SER A 828 -3.50 48.32 33.41
N PRO A 829 -2.13 48.25 33.52
CA PRO A 829 -1.16 49.06 32.74
C PRO A 829 0.29 48.52 32.44
N ARG A 830 0.88 49.13 31.38
CA ARG A 830 2.27 49.67 31.18
C ARG A 830 3.54 48.80 30.97
N GLY A 831 4.26 49.16 29.87
CA GLY A 831 5.73 49.15 29.69
C GLY A 831 6.21 48.96 28.22
N GLN A 832 6.15 49.96 27.32
CA GLN A 832 7.27 50.70 26.65
C GLN A 832 8.46 49.82 26.16
N HIS A 833 8.87 49.76 24.88
CA HIS A 833 9.45 50.76 23.94
C HIS A 833 9.30 50.25 22.48
N ALA A 834 8.82 50.97 21.44
CA ALA A 834 9.28 52.17 20.71
C ALA A 834 10.11 51.92 19.40
N ARG A 835 9.38 51.93 18.24
CA ARG A 835 9.66 52.56 16.90
C ARG A 835 10.82 52.05 16.00
N PRO A 836 10.87 52.37 14.67
CA PRO A 836 10.14 53.40 13.88
C PRO A 836 9.50 52.94 12.52
N LYS A 837 8.35 53.54 12.12
CA LYS A 837 8.06 54.54 11.03
C LYS A 837 8.10 54.11 9.54
N VAL A 838 6.88 54.09 8.97
CA VAL A 838 6.36 54.80 7.76
C VAL A 838 7.11 54.73 6.42
N ALA A 839 6.43 54.21 5.38
CA ALA A 839 6.16 54.93 4.12
C ALA A 839 5.00 54.28 3.34
N ALA A 840 4.23 55.11 2.64
CA ALA A 840 2.97 54.78 1.99
C ALA A 840 3.02 55.01 0.47
N LYS A 841 1.98 54.48 -0.22
CA LYS A 841 1.48 54.79 -1.59
C LYS A 841 2.29 54.14 -2.73
N LYS A 842 1.70 53.59 -3.79
CA LYS A 842 0.62 54.13 -4.65
C LYS A 842 0.10 53.02 -5.59
N ALA A 843 -1.18 53.08 -5.94
CA ALA A 843 -1.79 52.31 -7.04
C ALA A 843 -1.27 52.75 -8.42
N LEU A 844 -1.22 51.84 -9.39
CA LEU A 844 -1.17 52.17 -10.83
C LEU A 844 -1.64 51.01 -11.74
N ALA A 845 -2.80 51.26 -12.36
CA ALA A 845 -3.24 51.04 -13.75
C ALA A 845 -2.84 49.80 -14.58
N ARG A 846 -3.89 49.22 -15.20
CA ARG A 846 -3.88 48.37 -16.41
C ARG A 846 -3.26 49.09 -17.63
N ARG A 847 -2.46 48.35 -18.43
CA ARG A 847 -2.29 48.57 -19.88
C ARG A 847 -1.96 47.25 -20.62
N GLN A 848 -2.36 47.22 -21.89
CA GLN A 848 -2.52 46.10 -22.85
C GLN A 848 -1.22 45.56 -23.50
N PRO A 849 -1.27 44.47 -24.30
CA PRO A 849 -0.15 43.56 -24.56
C PRO A 849 0.76 43.98 -25.72
N GLY A 850 2.06 43.68 -25.59
CA GLY A 850 3.08 43.84 -26.61
C GLY A 850 3.61 42.50 -27.11
N ARG A 851 3.75 42.39 -28.43
CA ARG A 851 4.21 41.22 -29.21
C ARG A 851 5.67 40.88 -28.89
N PHE A 852 5.96 39.61 -28.56
CA PHE A 852 7.26 38.98 -28.80
C PHE A 852 7.06 37.49 -29.17
N LYS A 853 6.67 37.28 -30.44
CA LYS A 853 7.05 36.10 -31.22
C LYS A 853 8.32 36.50 -31.98
N LEU A 854 9.49 36.06 -31.51
CA LEU A 854 10.69 35.72 -32.29
C LEU A 854 11.76 35.33 -31.28
N GLY A 855 12.24 34.09 -31.35
CA GLY A 855 13.24 33.55 -30.40
C GLY A 855 13.17 32.04 -30.18
N LEU A 856 12.50 31.29 -31.06
CA LEU A 856 12.66 29.85 -31.19
C LEU A 856 13.51 29.62 -32.44
N GLY A 857 14.79 29.35 -32.23
CA GLY A 857 15.76 29.17 -33.30
C GLY A 857 17.18 29.35 -32.81
N LEU A 858 17.60 28.52 -31.84
CA LEU A 858 18.98 28.19 -31.46
C LEU A 858 18.94 27.50 -30.08
N ILE A 859 18.66 26.19 -30.05
CA ILE A 859 19.15 25.12 -29.12
C ILE A 859 18.53 23.82 -29.70
N GLY A 860 18.78 23.59 -30.98
CA GLY A 860 18.21 22.49 -31.76
C GLY A 860 19.26 21.89 -32.68
N MET A 861 20.48 21.69 -32.19
CA MET A 861 21.59 21.09 -32.95
C MET A 861 22.61 20.32 -32.08
N GLY A 862 22.30 20.00 -30.82
CA GLY A 862 23.27 19.43 -29.88
C GLY A 862 23.07 17.98 -29.42
N ILE A 863 21.96 17.31 -29.76
CA ILE A 863 21.60 16.00 -29.14
C ILE A 863 21.46 14.86 -30.19
N LYS A 864 21.73 15.13 -31.47
CA LYS A 864 21.61 14.12 -32.55
C LYS A 864 22.89 13.36 -32.88
N THR A 865 23.96 13.49 -32.09
CA THR A 865 25.29 12.94 -32.41
C THR A 865 25.87 11.96 -31.37
N LEU A 866 25.09 11.50 -30.39
CA LEU A 866 25.57 10.59 -29.33
C LEU A 866 24.86 9.21 -29.30
N ILE A 867 23.94 8.93 -30.23
CA ILE A 867 23.08 7.73 -30.18
C ILE A 867 23.42 6.64 -31.23
N THR A 868 24.45 6.80 -32.07
CA THR A 868 24.78 5.78 -33.08
C THR A 868 26.25 5.35 -33.10
N GLY A 869 26.58 4.33 -32.31
CA GLY A 869 27.21 3.09 -32.81
C GLY A 869 28.74 3.03 -33.04
N LYS A 870 29.41 2.28 -32.15
CA LYS A 870 30.38 1.18 -32.37
C LYS A 870 31.69 1.36 -33.19
N THR A 871 32.70 0.67 -32.64
CA THR A 871 33.94 0.06 -33.21
C THR A 871 35.15 0.96 -33.51
N LYS A 872 36.15 0.94 -32.62
CA LYS A 872 37.29 0.00 -32.67
C LYS A 872 37.93 -0.13 -31.30
#